data_AF-A0A3Q8FFN1-F1
#
_entry.id   AF-A0A3Q8FFN1-F1
#
_cell.length_a   1.000
_cell.length_b   1.000
_cell.length_c   1.000
_cell.angle_alpha   90.00
_cell.angle_beta   90.00
_cell.angle_gamma   90.00
#
_symmetry.space_group_name_H-M   'P 1'
#
loop_
_entity.id
_entity.type
_entity.pdbx_description
1 polymer ?
#
loop_
_entity_poly.entity_id
_entity_poly.type
_entity_poly.pdbx_seq_one_letter_code
_entity_poly.pdbx_strand_id
1 'polypeptide(L)'
;MRQSAGAVRTITLSPTPLVVALLAALAAAPLAQAQSTTGSAGQDATTLDQVQVTGIRESMQSSINKKRDDTVIADVLSADDIGDLPAPSLADAIETLTGAASTRDKTGASEISIRGLGAFLSSTNFNGREITNGSGDRSVNFNMFPAELINTVAIYKTQRADIIEGGVAGTIGLETVKPLEYGKRSVQFDLRGSWAEYDKKYRDDDGIGYRGTASYIDQFEFGDGQKLGVSLGFQRLDGTDPEESITSGSTWYACDGNQNVTNANCSEVGAQAIANGAPYYLVPSSRIYRLKQERNDRQSEFAAVQWRPNDVVEVNVDFEHTQRNWYENRSDLSLSNARRGITQREVDENGIVRHLHGSTSIDSTSNRYWRGEEYTGGGLNLIVRPSPAWELSTDLSYSHTNRLDSERMTRLRANQRDINNAIVPGISSGTTGYVDYDWDWHGEVPSVALAPNFDVQNWDAYSGAARVTSSATENDHKIKAGRFDASFMPESGFFTRIKGGVRASQADYRLRDNTLVTDYDQRVAADKAKIIAANQACRAPFPQSDFMDAASGNTISSWAYFDPNCLYQSFRGSLDSGLDPDFQDPNNVDITEKTRALYLLGEFSSSLFGLPVTGNVGLRWVKTDVRSEGVRTDLQIEDNGDGTIRLQPTGNYTTQVFKAGNDKLLPSLNAAFELRPDVLLRVGAYRAMSRPDIAALGAGRTINVSSDATYGNLADALDDISASGNPAAQPLMSWNGDLSLEWYPNPDTMLAGAVYWKQFNGGTATALVPETYTINGQTVTVPVRQQVTTDDDSTLTGLELSVTHRLSYLPKPFDGLGFKVSYNYADADYETQDSRLGEQLAADGTVIPAIVPPAGLSGFSRHVLSGSIYWDVGRFNIQAIGKFRSHYYQDFTGNTAQQNRYYDDNTSVDLRMRYKVNKQLSLSLELMNLTNEPRVAYQPLYGNFREVVTYGRRAYFGVRYKF
;
A
#
# COMPACT_ATOMS: atom_id res chain seq x y z
N MET A 1 27.83 19.35 18.42
CA MET A 1 28.33 20.64 17.89
C MET A 1 29.72 20.42 17.28
N ARG A 2 29.95 20.97 16.08
CA ARG A 2 31.18 21.06 15.25
C ARG A 2 31.69 19.81 14.48
N GLN A 3 31.39 19.87 13.18
CA GLN A 3 32.23 19.65 11.99
C GLN A 3 32.73 18.23 11.64
N SER A 4 32.15 17.69 10.55
CA SER A 4 32.90 17.00 9.50
C SER A 4 32.22 17.25 8.15
N ALA A 5 32.99 17.78 7.20
CA ALA A 5 32.55 18.27 5.90
C ALA A 5 32.19 17.15 4.92
N GLY A 6 31.14 17.37 4.13
CA GLY A 6 30.70 16.49 3.05
C GLY A 6 31.60 16.59 1.83
N ALA A 7 31.84 15.44 1.20
CA ALA A 7 32.41 15.34 -0.14
C ALA A 7 31.26 15.35 -1.16
N VAL A 8 31.14 16.43 -1.93
CA VAL A 8 30.27 16.50 -3.11
C VAL A 8 30.90 15.65 -4.20
N ARG A 9 30.27 14.52 -4.56
CA ARG A 9 30.61 13.76 -5.77
C ARG A 9 29.95 14.45 -6.97
N THR A 10 30.77 15.11 -7.78
CA THR A 10 30.38 15.65 -9.08
C THR A 10 30.11 14.50 -10.06
N ILE A 11 28.84 14.29 -10.42
CA ILE A 11 28.47 13.38 -11.52
C ILE A 11 28.68 14.14 -12.83
N THR A 12 29.79 13.87 -13.51
CA THR A 12 30.01 14.31 -14.89
C THR A 12 29.19 13.41 -15.83
N LEU A 13 28.08 13.93 -16.35
CA LEU A 13 27.33 13.34 -17.46
C LEU A 13 28.15 13.50 -18.77
N SER A 14 28.71 12.42 -19.27
CA SER A 14 29.25 12.33 -20.63
C SER A 14 28.09 12.26 -21.63
N PRO A 15 28.06 13.11 -22.69
CA PRO A 15 26.99 13.04 -23.68
C PRO A 15 27.17 11.81 -24.58
N THR A 16 26.20 10.89 -24.55
CA THR A 16 26.09 9.80 -25.52
C THR A 16 25.56 10.31 -26.87
N PRO A 17 26.03 9.77 -28.02
CA PRO A 17 25.78 10.29 -29.36
C PRO A 17 24.33 10.10 -29.88
N LEU A 18 23.41 9.57 -29.07
CA LEU A 18 22.01 9.36 -29.48
C LEU A 18 21.17 10.65 -29.52
N VAL A 19 21.57 11.70 -28.76
CA VAL A 19 20.81 12.96 -28.66
C VAL A 19 21.01 13.86 -29.89
N VAL A 20 22.11 13.69 -30.64
CA VAL A 20 22.39 14.46 -31.86
C VAL A 20 21.63 13.91 -33.08
N ALA A 21 21.19 12.65 -33.04
CA ALA A 21 20.46 12.03 -34.15
C ALA A 21 18.97 12.45 -34.23
N LEU A 22 18.33 12.80 -33.09
CA LEU A 22 16.92 13.20 -33.08
C LEU A 22 16.69 14.66 -33.53
N LEU A 23 17.70 15.53 -33.39
CA LEU A 23 17.64 16.94 -33.82
C LEU A 23 17.87 17.13 -35.34
N ALA A 24 18.43 16.13 -36.02
CA ALA A 24 18.73 16.21 -37.46
C ALA A 24 17.56 15.80 -38.38
N ALA A 25 16.50 15.18 -37.85
CA ALA A 25 15.35 14.71 -38.65
C ALA A 25 14.25 15.77 -38.86
N LEU A 26 14.35 16.95 -38.23
CA LEU A 26 13.37 18.03 -38.32
C LEU A 26 13.66 19.08 -39.42
N ALA A 27 14.73 18.91 -40.20
CA ALA A 27 15.21 19.94 -41.13
C ALA A 27 14.87 19.71 -42.62
N ALA A 28 13.92 18.84 -42.97
CA ALA A 28 13.58 18.60 -44.38
C ALA A 28 12.08 18.38 -44.63
N ALA A 29 11.32 19.48 -44.71
CA ALA A 29 10.06 19.52 -45.47
C ALA A 29 9.96 20.87 -46.19
N PRO A 30 9.55 20.92 -47.48
CA PRO A 30 9.60 22.12 -48.30
C PRO A 30 8.43 23.07 -48.02
N LEU A 31 8.71 24.37 -48.08
CA LEU A 31 7.75 25.46 -48.07
C LEU A 31 6.82 25.37 -49.31
N ALA A 32 5.52 25.21 -49.09
CA ALA A 32 4.49 25.41 -50.09
C ALA A 32 3.67 26.67 -49.77
N GLN A 33 3.49 27.53 -50.79
CA GLN A 33 2.83 28.83 -50.72
C GLN A 33 1.34 28.72 -50.36
N ALA A 34 0.89 29.60 -49.47
CA ALA A 34 -0.49 29.75 -49.07
C ALA A 34 -1.35 30.40 -50.18
N GLN A 35 -2.52 29.82 -50.44
CA GLN A 35 -3.60 30.47 -51.16
C GLN A 35 -4.83 30.46 -50.24
N SER A 36 -5.31 31.65 -49.91
CA SER A 36 -6.44 31.92 -49.03
C SER A 36 -7.77 31.46 -49.62
N THR A 37 -8.53 30.66 -48.89
CA THR A 37 -9.99 30.56 -49.04
C THR A 37 -10.67 30.49 -47.68
N THR A 38 -11.76 31.23 -47.56
CA THR A 38 -12.61 31.45 -46.38
C THR A 38 -13.71 30.39 -46.26
N GLY A 39 -13.93 29.92 -45.03
CA GLY A 39 -15.26 29.59 -44.48
C GLY A 39 -15.72 28.13 -44.53
N SER A 40 -15.79 27.50 -43.35
CA SER A 40 -16.93 26.66 -42.94
C SER A 40 -16.88 26.45 -41.43
N ALA A 41 -17.96 26.86 -40.74
CA ALA A 41 -18.21 26.59 -39.34
C ALA A 41 -18.54 25.10 -39.14
N GLY A 42 -18.00 24.49 -38.08
CA GLY A 42 -18.27 23.09 -37.74
C GLY A 42 -17.77 22.74 -36.34
N GLN A 43 -18.63 23.00 -35.35
CA GLN A 43 -18.64 22.46 -33.98
C GLN A 43 -17.29 22.39 -33.24
N ASP A 44 -16.97 23.48 -32.54
CA ASP A 44 -16.04 23.45 -31.42
C ASP A 44 -16.49 22.40 -30.40
N ALA A 45 -15.63 21.42 -30.15
CA ALA A 45 -15.68 20.63 -28.94
C ALA A 45 -15.57 21.63 -27.77
N THR A 46 -16.61 21.69 -26.94
CA THR A 46 -16.63 22.51 -25.72
C THR A 46 -15.51 22.04 -24.80
N THR A 47 -14.38 22.73 -24.86
CA THR A 47 -13.51 22.90 -23.70
C THR A 47 -14.31 23.77 -22.74
N LEU A 48 -14.98 23.14 -21.78
CA LEU A 48 -15.67 23.85 -20.71
C LEU A 48 -14.63 24.73 -19.99
N ASP A 49 -14.87 26.04 -19.98
CA ASP A 49 -14.09 27.02 -19.21
C ASP A 49 -13.88 26.50 -17.78
N GLN A 50 -12.63 26.53 -17.33
CA GLN A 50 -12.24 26.16 -15.96
C GLN A 50 -12.79 27.21 -14.98
N VAL A 51 -14.02 27.01 -14.53
CA VAL A 51 -14.67 27.84 -13.50
C VAL A 51 -14.10 27.47 -12.14
N GLN A 52 -13.45 28.44 -11.47
CA GLN A 52 -13.00 28.30 -10.09
C GLN A 52 -14.17 27.93 -9.18
N VAL A 53 -14.20 26.68 -8.73
CA VAL A 53 -15.18 26.20 -7.75
C VAL A 53 -14.90 26.91 -6.43
N THR A 54 -15.92 27.54 -5.86
CA THR A 54 -15.83 28.15 -4.53
C THR A 54 -16.92 27.58 -3.63
N GLY A 55 -16.99 26.26 -3.49
CA GLY A 55 -18.01 25.61 -2.68
C GLY A 55 -18.10 24.11 -2.92
N ILE A 56 -18.80 23.41 -2.03
CA ILE A 56 -19.05 21.96 -2.19
C ILE A 56 -20.01 21.74 -3.36
N ARG A 57 -20.94 22.69 -3.60
CA ARG A 57 -21.90 22.63 -4.71
C ARG A 57 -21.20 22.57 -6.07
N GLU A 58 -20.41 23.59 -6.38
CA GLU A 58 -19.78 23.72 -7.70
C GLU A 58 -18.84 22.54 -7.98
N SER A 59 -18.24 21.96 -6.92
CA SER A 59 -17.42 20.74 -7.00
C SER A 59 -18.24 19.56 -7.52
N MET A 60 -19.39 19.29 -6.90
CA MET A 60 -20.22 18.18 -7.36
C MET A 60 -20.77 18.41 -8.76
N GLN A 61 -21.12 19.64 -9.12
CA GLN A 61 -21.56 19.94 -10.49
C GLN A 61 -20.45 19.63 -11.50
N SER A 62 -19.19 19.97 -11.19
CA SER A 62 -18.05 19.62 -12.03
C SER A 62 -17.89 18.10 -12.15
N SER A 63 -17.90 17.36 -11.05
CA SER A 63 -17.85 15.89 -11.07
C SER A 63 -19.01 15.26 -11.85
N ILE A 64 -20.24 15.76 -11.69
CA ILE A 64 -21.43 15.28 -12.42
C ILE A 64 -21.26 15.50 -13.92
N ASN A 65 -20.84 16.69 -14.33
CA ASN A 65 -20.65 17.02 -15.75
C ASN A 65 -19.51 16.19 -16.35
N LYS A 66 -18.36 16.08 -15.68
CA LYS A 66 -17.25 15.23 -16.14
C LYS A 66 -17.68 13.78 -16.33
N LYS A 67 -18.48 13.24 -15.41
CA LYS A 67 -19.03 11.87 -15.54
C LYS A 67 -20.03 11.73 -16.69
N ARG A 68 -20.86 12.74 -16.92
CA ARG A 68 -21.83 12.76 -18.03
C ARG A 68 -21.13 12.83 -19.40
N ASP A 69 -20.05 13.61 -19.49
CA ASP A 69 -19.36 13.88 -20.75
C ASP A 69 -18.34 12.78 -21.14
N ASP A 70 -17.88 11.98 -20.17
CA ASP A 70 -16.96 10.88 -20.46
C ASP A 70 -17.65 9.78 -21.31
N THR A 71 -16.87 9.02 -22.07
CA THR A 71 -17.34 7.85 -22.83
C THR A 71 -17.13 6.54 -22.07
N VAL A 72 -16.20 6.53 -21.12
CA VAL A 72 -15.96 5.39 -20.21
C VAL A 72 -16.74 5.55 -18.91
N ILE A 73 -16.91 4.46 -18.18
CA ILE A 73 -17.48 4.54 -16.84
C ILE A 73 -16.36 4.99 -15.90
N ALA A 74 -16.43 6.24 -15.46
CA ALA A 74 -15.45 6.84 -14.57
C ALA A 74 -16.11 7.69 -13.48
N ASP A 75 -15.37 7.91 -12.41
CA ASP A 75 -15.69 8.88 -11.37
C ASP A 75 -14.51 9.85 -11.24
N VAL A 76 -14.76 11.16 -11.36
CA VAL A 76 -13.70 12.18 -11.46
C VAL A 76 -13.88 13.27 -10.40
N LEU A 77 -12.78 13.63 -9.75
CA LEU A 77 -12.63 14.74 -8.82
C LEU A 77 -11.72 15.81 -9.44
N SER A 78 -12.10 17.10 -9.33
CA SER A 78 -11.37 18.22 -9.96
C SER A 78 -10.52 19.03 -8.96
N ALA A 79 -9.69 19.93 -9.48
CA ALA A 79 -8.58 20.60 -8.77
C ALA A 79 -9.05 21.56 -7.71
N ASP A 80 -10.08 22.32 -8.07
CA ASP A 80 -10.70 23.22 -7.14
C ASP A 80 -11.36 22.40 -6.02
N ASP A 81 -11.76 21.15 -6.27
CA ASP A 81 -12.29 20.25 -5.25
C ASP A 81 -11.16 19.74 -4.36
N ILE A 82 -10.09 19.16 -4.89
CA ILE A 82 -9.03 18.55 -4.07
C ILE A 82 -8.28 19.61 -3.26
N GLY A 83 -8.01 20.75 -3.89
CA GLY A 83 -7.39 21.90 -3.26
C GLY A 83 -8.33 22.50 -2.20
N ASP A 84 -9.60 22.77 -2.51
CA ASP A 84 -10.56 23.40 -1.58
C ASP A 84 -11.30 22.43 -0.64
N LEU A 85 -11.09 21.13 -0.78
CA LEU A 85 -11.51 20.15 0.22
C LEU A 85 -10.43 20.12 1.31
N PRO A 86 -10.81 20.40 2.57
CA PRO A 86 -9.91 20.23 3.70
C PRO A 86 -9.78 18.71 3.95
N ALA A 87 -8.95 18.06 3.14
CA ALA A 87 -8.56 16.67 3.27
C ALA A 87 -7.08 16.60 3.74
N PRO A 88 -6.73 15.66 4.63
CA PRO A 88 -5.36 15.52 5.13
C PRO A 88 -4.45 14.68 4.22
N SER A 89 -5.00 13.81 3.37
CA SER A 89 -4.26 13.13 2.31
C SER A 89 -5.01 13.12 0.97
N LEU A 90 -4.29 12.82 -0.11
CA LEU A 90 -4.88 12.63 -1.44
C LEU A 90 -5.84 11.43 -1.44
N ALA A 91 -5.48 10.34 -0.75
CA ALA A 91 -6.34 9.16 -0.64
C ALA A 91 -7.67 9.48 0.08
N ASP A 92 -7.67 10.34 1.10
CA ASP A 92 -8.92 10.78 1.77
C ASP A 92 -9.86 11.57 0.84
N ALA A 93 -9.31 12.21 -0.21
CA ALA A 93 -10.11 12.84 -1.25
C ALA A 93 -10.67 11.80 -2.22
N ILE A 94 -9.87 10.80 -2.59
CA ILE A 94 -10.25 9.70 -3.50
C ILE A 94 -11.39 8.85 -2.91
N GLU A 95 -11.41 8.60 -1.59
CA GLU A 95 -12.48 7.86 -0.91
C GLU A 95 -13.89 8.49 -1.03
N THR A 96 -13.97 9.75 -1.47
CA THR A 96 -15.25 10.40 -1.75
C THR A 96 -15.82 10.03 -3.12
N LEU A 97 -15.04 9.35 -3.97
CA LEU A 97 -15.47 8.85 -5.27
C LEU A 97 -16.25 7.54 -5.16
N THR A 98 -17.19 7.33 -6.08
CA THR A 98 -18.08 6.16 -6.06
C THR A 98 -17.26 4.87 -6.16
N GLY A 99 -17.43 3.93 -5.23
CA GLY A 99 -16.76 2.64 -5.26
C GLY A 99 -15.29 2.69 -4.85
N ALA A 100 -14.76 3.83 -4.43
CA ALA A 100 -13.45 3.94 -3.81
C ALA A 100 -13.54 3.65 -2.31
N ALA A 101 -12.59 2.89 -1.78
CA ALA A 101 -12.37 2.76 -0.35
C ALA A 101 -10.89 2.58 -0.07
N SER A 102 -10.39 3.09 1.05
CA SER A 102 -8.99 2.86 1.43
C SER A 102 -8.82 1.68 2.35
N THR A 103 -7.56 1.26 2.47
CA THR A 103 -7.06 0.67 3.71
C THR A 103 -6.68 1.84 4.62
N ARG A 104 -7.29 1.89 5.81
CA ARG A 104 -7.05 2.98 6.75
C ARG A 104 -5.95 2.61 7.74
N ASP A 105 -4.93 3.45 7.80
CA ASP A 105 -3.89 3.39 8.80
C ASP A 105 -3.97 4.60 9.74
N LYS A 106 -3.12 4.62 10.77
CA LYS A 106 -3.00 5.71 11.75
C LYS A 106 -2.90 7.11 11.12
N THR A 107 -2.27 7.25 9.95
CA THR A 107 -2.06 8.54 9.25
C THR A 107 -3.20 8.93 8.31
N GLY A 108 -4.28 8.13 8.24
CA GLY A 108 -5.34 8.25 7.24
C GLY A 108 -5.25 7.19 6.15
N ALA A 109 -5.96 7.42 5.04
CA ALA A 109 -5.93 6.55 3.87
C ALA A 109 -4.54 6.55 3.19
N SER A 110 -4.00 5.36 2.87
CA SER A 110 -2.67 5.19 2.23
C SER A 110 -2.74 4.56 0.83
N GLU A 111 -3.65 3.61 0.65
CA GLU A 111 -3.89 2.85 -0.58
C GLU A 111 -5.39 2.85 -0.92
N ILE A 112 -5.75 2.70 -2.20
CA ILE A 112 -7.14 2.78 -2.67
C ILE A 112 -7.57 1.49 -3.37
N SER A 113 -8.66 0.90 -2.88
CA SER A 113 -9.42 -0.16 -3.55
C SER A 113 -10.53 0.43 -4.42
N ILE A 114 -10.89 -0.28 -5.49
CA ILE A 114 -11.97 0.10 -6.42
C ILE A 114 -12.99 -1.03 -6.47
N ARG A 115 -14.28 -0.73 -6.25
CA ARG A 115 -15.38 -1.72 -6.21
C ARG A 115 -15.15 -2.85 -5.21
N GLY A 116 -14.50 -2.49 -4.09
CA GLY A 116 -14.08 -3.43 -3.08
C GLY A 116 -12.87 -4.29 -3.46
N LEU A 117 -12.37 -4.28 -4.71
CA LEU A 117 -11.17 -5.01 -5.13
C LEU A 117 -9.90 -4.29 -4.65
N GLY A 118 -8.97 -5.04 -4.06
CA GLY A 118 -7.77 -4.53 -3.39
C GLY A 118 -6.90 -3.60 -4.23
N ALA A 119 -6.10 -2.76 -3.55
CA ALA A 119 -5.32 -1.71 -4.22
C ALA A 119 -4.28 -2.26 -5.22
N PHE A 120 -3.71 -3.44 -4.97
CA PHE A 120 -2.80 -4.12 -5.90
C PHE A 120 -3.48 -4.61 -7.19
N LEU A 121 -4.82 -4.73 -7.19
CA LEU A 121 -5.60 -5.01 -8.40
C LEU A 121 -5.96 -3.75 -9.18
N SER A 122 -5.59 -2.57 -8.69
CA SER A 122 -5.71 -1.30 -9.40
C SER A 122 -4.38 -0.90 -10.04
N SER A 123 -4.41 0.04 -10.98
CA SER A 123 -3.22 0.67 -11.52
C SER A 123 -3.30 2.17 -11.29
N THR A 124 -2.22 2.80 -10.83
CA THR A 124 -2.17 4.26 -10.68
C THR A 124 -1.15 4.85 -11.65
N ASN A 125 -1.54 5.92 -12.32
CA ASN A 125 -0.66 6.68 -13.20
C ASN A 125 -0.66 8.17 -12.84
N PHE A 126 0.45 8.84 -13.12
CA PHE A 126 0.61 10.28 -12.94
C PHE A 126 0.88 10.93 -14.29
N ASN A 127 0.01 11.83 -14.73
CA ASN A 127 0.04 12.41 -16.07
C ASN A 127 0.13 11.33 -17.18
N GLY A 128 -0.56 10.19 -16.99
CA GLY A 128 -0.52 9.07 -17.94
C GLY A 128 0.79 8.28 -17.95
N ARG A 129 1.62 8.38 -16.90
CA ARG A 129 2.91 7.66 -16.74
C ARG A 129 2.89 6.71 -15.55
N GLU A 130 3.64 5.62 -15.64
CA GLU A 130 3.82 4.68 -14.52
C GLU A 130 4.59 5.35 -13.37
N ILE A 131 4.21 5.03 -12.13
CA ILE A 131 4.81 5.55 -10.90
C ILE A 131 5.49 4.38 -10.18
N THR A 132 6.68 4.62 -9.61
CA THR A 132 7.35 3.68 -8.71
C THR A 132 6.80 3.76 -7.29
N ASN A 133 7.05 2.74 -6.48
CA ASN A 133 6.75 2.72 -5.04
C ASN A 133 7.92 2.09 -4.27
N GLY A 134 7.89 2.24 -2.93
CA GLY A 134 8.87 1.66 -2.03
C GLY A 134 8.43 0.35 -1.35
N SER A 135 7.32 -0.28 -1.76
CA SER A 135 6.77 -1.49 -1.12
C SER A 135 7.06 -2.78 -1.88
N GLY A 136 7.31 -2.71 -3.20
CA GLY A 136 7.57 -3.89 -4.04
C GLY A 136 6.31 -4.53 -4.62
N ASP A 137 5.12 -4.07 -4.22
CA ASP A 137 3.85 -4.32 -4.93
C ASP A 137 3.66 -3.35 -6.11
N ARG A 138 2.46 -3.30 -6.69
CA ARG A 138 2.08 -2.33 -7.73
C ARG A 138 1.15 -1.22 -7.26
N SER A 139 0.87 -1.15 -5.96
CA SER A 139 0.08 -0.08 -5.38
C SER A 139 0.91 1.21 -5.28
N VAL A 140 0.25 2.36 -5.15
CA VAL A 140 0.92 3.64 -4.94
C VAL A 140 0.60 4.12 -3.54
N ASN A 141 1.63 4.48 -2.78
CA ASN A 141 1.48 5.15 -1.50
C ASN A 141 1.10 6.61 -1.74
N PHE A 142 -0.19 6.93 -1.64
CA PHE A 142 -0.70 8.28 -1.86
C PHE A 142 -0.20 9.31 -0.83
N ASN A 143 0.43 8.87 0.28
CA ASN A 143 1.09 9.77 1.22
C ASN A 143 2.40 10.35 0.68
N MET A 144 2.92 9.87 -0.46
CA MET A 144 4.06 10.49 -1.14
C MET A 144 3.66 11.73 -1.97
N PHE A 145 2.37 11.87 -2.29
CA PHE A 145 1.85 12.92 -3.17
C PHE A 145 1.02 13.93 -2.35
N PRO A 146 1.39 15.22 -2.30
CA PRO A 146 0.58 16.22 -1.63
C PRO A 146 -0.69 16.49 -2.42
N ALA A 147 -1.84 16.48 -1.76
CA ALA A 147 -3.15 16.69 -2.40
C ALA A 147 -3.24 18.06 -3.09
N GLU A 148 -2.57 19.08 -2.54
CA GLU A 148 -2.55 20.44 -3.08
C GLU A 148 -1.92 20.55 -4.49
N LEU A 149 -1.27 19.49 -4.98
CA LEU A 149 -0.56 19.48 -6.27
C LEU A 149 -1.36 18.82 -7.39
N ILE A 150 -2.39 18.06 -7.00
CA ILE A 150 -3.17 17.25 -7.93
C ILE A 150 -4.39 18.07 -8.38
N ASN A 151 -4.50 18.22 -9.70
CA ASN A 151 -5.59 18.93 -10.36
C ASN A 151 -6.75 18.01 -10.70
N THR A 152 -6.50 16.75 -11.02
CA THR A 152 -7.58 15.81 -11.31
C THR A 152 -7.24 14.48 -10.69
N VAL A 153 -8.23 13.85 -10.05
CA VAL A 153 -8.19 12.41 -9.82
C VAL A 153 -9.35 11.77 -10.55
N ALA A 154 -9.05 10.82 -11.42
CA ALA A 154 -10.05 10.04 -12.15
C ALA A 154 -9.91 8.56 -11.79
N ILE A 155 -11.01 7.90 -11.45
CA ILE A 155 -11.09 6.45 -11.33
C ILE A 155 -11.81 5.93 -12.58
N TYR A 156 -11.06 5.31 -13.49
CA TYR A 156 -11.56 4.62 -14.66
C TYR A 156 -11.93 3.19 -14.31
N LYS A 157 -13.22 2.86 -14.40
CA LYS A 157 -13.76 1.53 -14.07
C LYS A 157 -13.83 0.63 -15.29
N THR A 158 -13.87 1.20 -16.49
CA THR A 158 -13.75 0.47 -17.76
C THR A 158 -12.45 0.84 -18.48
N GLN A 159 -11.89 -0.10 -19.26
CA GLN A 159 -10.60 0.08 -19.93
C GLN A 159 -10.74 0.70 -21.33
N ARG A 160 -9.66 1.34 -21.78
CA ARG A 160 -9.44 1.81 -23.16
C ARG A 160 -8.05 1.40 -23.64
N ALA A 161 -7.89 1.22 -24.94
CA ALA A 161 -6.61 0.79 -25.51
C ALA A 161 -5.46 1.82 -25.35
N ASP A 162 -5.78 3.12 -25.22
CA ASP A 162 -4.81 4.21 -25.06
C ASP A 162 -4.41 4.50 -23.60
N ILE A 163 -5.04 3.84 -22.63
CA ILE A 163 -4.63 3.81 -21.22
C ILE A 163 -3.52 2.76 -21.07
N ILE A 164 -2.54 3.03 -20.19
CA ILE A 164 -1.50 2.05 -19.86
C ILE A 164 -2.14 0.82 -19.23
N GLU A 165 -1.72 -0.38 -19.64
CA GLU A 165 -2.23 -1.63 -19.07
C GLU A 165 -1.96 -1.73 -17.57
N GLY A 166 -2.83 -2.45 -16.88
CA GLY A 166 -2.79 -2.61 -15.44
C GLY A 166 -4.17 -2.37 -14.85
N GLY A 167 -4.44 -2.98 -13.71
CA GLY A 167 -5.64 -2.71 -12.94
C GLY A 167 -6.88 -3.47 -13.42
N VAL A 168 -7.03 -4.74 -13.04
CA VAL A 168 -8.30 -5.47 -13.24
C VAL A 168 -9.46 -4.87 -12.44
N ALA A 169 -9.18 -4.18 -11.33
CA ALA A 169 -10.15 -3.42 -10.56
C ALA A 169 -10.54 -2.09 -11.25
N GLY A 170 -9.57 -1.47 -11.93
CA GLY A 170 -9.68 -0.16 -12.57
C GLY A 170 -8.35 0.60 -12.51
N THR A 171 -8.34 1.79 -13.10
CA THR A 171 -7.16 2.65 -13.18
C THR A 171 -7.42 3.99 -12.51
N ILE A 172 -6.50 4.43 -11.64
CA ILE A 172 -6.51 5.75 -11.00
C ILE A 172 -5.55 6.66 -11.77
N GLY A 173 -6.07 7.71 -12.38
CA GLY A 173 -5.28 8.75 -13.04
C GLY A 173 -5.15 9.96 -12.13
N LEU A 174 -3.90 10.34 -11.84
CA LEU A 174 -3.54 11.59 -11.18
C LEU A 174 -3.04 12.58 -12.24
N GLU A 175 -3.60 13.78 -12.29
CA GLU A 175 -3.17 14.82 -13.23
C GLU A 175 -2.72 16.07 -12.49
N THR A 176 -1.63 16.67 -12.94
CA THR A 176 -1.16 17.96 -12.41
C THR A 176 -1.84 19.14 -13.10
N VAL A 177 -1.74 20.31 -12.48
CA VAL A 177 -2.23 21.55 -13.11
C VAL A 177 -1.35 21.85 -14.33
N LYS A 178 -1.99 21.95 -15.51
CA LYS A 178 -1.34 22.50 -16.69
C LYS A 178 -1.35 24.02 -16.63
N PRO A 179 -0.19 24.69 -16.52
CA PRO A 179 -0.15 26.11 -16.21
C PRO A 179 -0.89 27.01 -17.21
N LEU A 180 -0.79 26.74 -18.52
CA LEU A 180 -1.48 27.55 -19.54
C LEU A 180 -3.00 27.37 -19.52
N GLU A 181 -3.47 26.19 -19.13
CA GLU A 181 -4.91 25.89 -19.04
C GLU A 181 -5.54 26.56 -17.81
N TYR A 182 -4.74 26.80 -16.76
CA TYR A 182 -5.19 27.46 -15.53
C TYR A 182 -5.67 28.92 -15.74
N GLY A 183 -5.22 29.59 -16.81
CA GLY A 183 -5.79 30.84 -17.32
C GLY A 183 -5.63 32.11 -16.46
N LYS A 184 -5.08 32.02 -15.25
CA LYS A 184 -4.82 33.17 -14.37
C LYS A 184 -3.63 32.92 -13.44
N ARG A 185 -3.08 34.00 -12.89
CA ARG A 185 -2.13 33.91 -11.78
C ARG A 185 -2.82 33.36 -10.52
N SER A 186 -2.12 32.50 -9.78
CA SER A 186 -2.53 32.07 -8.44
C SER A 186 -1.33 31.98 -7.51
N VAL A 187 -1.46 32.59 -6.33
CA VAL A 187 -0.51 32.43 -5.23
C VAL A 187 -1.27 31.89 -4.03
N GLN A 188 -0.86 30.74 -3.52
CA GLN A 188 -1.53 30.10 -2.38
C GLN A 188 -0.54 29.80 -1.27
N PHE A 189 -0.96 30.10 -0.04
CA PHE A 189 -0.32 29.68 1.20
C PHE A 189 -1.35 28.96 2.07
N ASP A 190 -0.98 27.79 2.58
CA ASP A 190 -1.80 26.97 3.48
C ASP A 190 -0.94 26.61 4.69
N LEU A 191 -1.45 26.87 5.89
CA LEU A 191 -0.82 26.47 7.14
C LEU A 191 -1.85 25.71 7.97
N ARG A 192 -1.53 24.47 8.36
CA ARG A 192 -2.37 23.64 9.23
C ARG A 192 -1.59 23.21 10.46
N GLY A 193 -2.24 23.25 11.61
CA GLY A 193 -1.82 22.53 12.82
C GLY A 193 -2.57 21.21 12.92
N SER A 194 -1.92 20.16 13.42
CA SER A 194 -2.51 18.84 13.65
C SER A 194 -2.41 18.44 15.11
N TRP A 195 -3.46 17.82 15.62
CA TRP A 195 -3.51 17.30 16.98
C TRP A 195 -4.04 15.86 16.94
N ALA A 196 -3.37 14.94 17.63
CA ALA A 196 -3.87 13.59 17.85
C ALA A 196 -4.31 13.41 19.31
N GLU A 197 -5.41 12.68 19.51
CA GLU A 197 -5.95 12.40 20.85
C GLU A 197 -4.94 11.68 21.74
N TYR A 198 -4.14 10.78 21.14
CA TYR A 198 -3.18 9.92 21.82
C TYR A 198 -1.88 10.61 22.22
N ASP A 199 -1.55 11.79 21.69
CA ASP A 199 -0.33 12.52 22.08
C ASP A 199 -0.34 12.80 23.60
N LYS A 200 -1.52 13.12 24.15
CA LYS A 200 -1.71 13.43 25.57
C LYS A 200 -1.45 12.25 26.52
N LYS A 201 -1.44 11.02 26.01
CA LYS A 201 -1.15 9.82 26.81
C LYS A 201 0.35 9.66 27.09
N TYR A 202 1.19 10.31 26.28
CA TYR A 202 2.64 10.28 26.45
C TYR A 202 3.11 11.30 27.47
N ARG A 203 4.05 10.89 28.34
CA ARG A 203 4.60 11.73 29.41
C ARG A 203 5.36 12.96 28.93
N ASP A 204 5.94 12.87 27.73
CA ASP A 204 6.66 13.98 27.11
C ASP A 204 5.71 14.99 26.43
N ASP A 205 4.44 14.60 26.19
CA ASP A 205 3.37 15.39 25.54
C ASP A 205 3.88 16.20 24.34
N ASP A 206 4.68 15.55 23.49
CA ASP A 206 5.30 16.15 22.30
C ASP A 206 4.24 16.33 21.19
N GLY A 207 3.27 17.19 21.46
CA GLY A 207 3.05 18.42 20.70
C GLY A 207 2.33 18.33 19.34
N ILE A 208 1.40 19.27 19.18
CA ILE A 208 0.74 19.66 17.92
C ILE A 208 1.74 19.68 16.74
N GLY A 209 1.48 18.89 15.71
CA GLY A 209 2.20 18.91 14.44
C GLY A 209 1.79 20.07 13.53
N TYR A 210 2.50 20.27 12.43
CA TYR A 210 2.18 21.29 11.43
C TYR A 210 2.38 20.80 9.99
N ARG A 211 1.65 21.44 9.07
CA ARG A 211 1.84 21.35 7.62
C ARG A 211 1.77 22.74 7.00
N GLY A 212 2.81 23.11 6.26
CA GLY A 212 2.84 24.35 5.47
C GLY A 212 2.98 24.05 3.98
N THR A 213 2.18 24.68 3.14
CA THR A 213 2.22 24.56 1.68
C THR A 213 2.25 25.95 1.05
N ALA A 214 3.10 26.12 0.02
CA ALA A 214 3.14 27.30 -0.81
C ALA A 214 3.11 26.89 -2.29
N SER A 215 2.27 27.53 -3.10
CA SER A 215 2.22 27.30 -4.54
C SER A 215 2.06 28.59 -5.35
N TYR A 216 2.62 28.56 -6.56
CA TYR A 216 2.62 29.66 -7.52
C TYR A 216 2.31 29.13 -8.90
N ILE A 217 1.31 29.70 -9.57
CA ILE A 217 0.97 29.39 -10.96
C ILE A 217 0.83 30.70 -11.72
N ASP A 218 1.42 30.78 -12.90
CA ASP A 218 1.32 31.96 -13.77
C ASP A 218 1.45 31.60 -15.24
N GLN A 219 0.96 32.50 -16.09
CA GLN A 219 1.00 32.38 -17.54
C GLN A 219 1.50 33.69 -18.14
N PHE A 220 2.33 33.57 -19.16
CA PHE A 220 2.94 34.67 -19.88
C PHE A 220 2.64 34.50 -21.36
N GLU A 221 2.20 35.57 -22.00
CA GLU A 221 2.04 35.65 -23.44
C GLU A 221 3.04 36.68 -23.98
N PHE A 222 3.80 36.30 -25.00
CA PHE A 222 4.84 37.13 -25.61
C PHE A 222 4.39 37.70 -26.95
N GLY A 223 5.12 38.70 -27.46
CA GLY A 223 4.75 39.56 -28.60
C GLY A 223 4.50 38.89 -29.97
N ASP A 224 4.56 37.56 -30.07
CA ASP A 224 4.36 36.78 -31.29
C ASP A 224 3.34 35.62 -31.10
N GLY A 225 2.48 35.70 -30.08
CA GLY A 225 1.49 34.66 -29.77
C GLY A 225 2.04 33.45 -29.01
N GLN A 226 3.32 33.49 -28.63
CA GLN A 226 3.96 32.46 -27.82
C GLN A 226 3.41 32.51 -26.39
N LYS A 227 3.16 31.35 -25.79
CA LYS A 227 2.65 31.23 -24.42
C LYS A 227 3.57 30.37 -23.58
N LEU A 228 3.90 30.82 -22.37
CA LEU A 228 4.66 30.08 -21.38
C LEU A 228 3.89 30.09 -20.07
N GLY A 229 3.64 28.92 -19.50
CA GLY A 229 3.05 28.79 -18.19
C GLY A 229 4.00 28.06 -17.25
N VAL A 230 3.98 28.47 -15.99
CA VAL A 230 4.80 27.88 -14.93
C VAL A 230 3.92 27.56 -13.72
N SER A 231 4.19 26.42 -13.08
CA SER A 231 3.62 26.02 -11.79
C SER A 231 4.77 25.56 -10.90
N LEU A 232 4.81 26.06 -9.68
CA LEU A 232 5.82 25.75 -8.68
C LEU A 232 5.16 25.55 -7.33
N GLY A 233 5.78 24.74 -6.50
CA GLY A 233 5.57 24.89 -5.08
C GLY A 233 6.26 23.86 -4.22
N PHE A 234 5.92 23.96 -2.94
CA PHE A 234 6.68 23.43 -1.85
C PHE A 234 5.74 23.09 -0.68
N GLN A 235 6.02 21.99 0.00
CA GLN A 235 5.30 21.57 1.19
C GLN A 235 6.28 21.05 2.23
N ARG A 236 6.06 21.38 3.50
CA ARG A 236 6.73 20.77 4.65
C ARG A 236 5.69 20.37 5.70
N LEU A 237 5.76 19.14 6.17
CA LEU A 237 4.96 18.59 7.26
C LEU A 237 5.86 17.98 8.31
N ASP A 238 5.59 18.24 9.58
CA ASP A 238 6.21 17.61 10.76
C ASP A 238 5.07 17.28 11.74
N GLY A 239 4.97 16.05 12.22
CA GLY A 239 3.95 15.68 13.20
C GLY A 239 4.16 14.31 13.81
N THR A 240 3.38 14.00 14.83
CA THR A 240 3.37 12.72 15.53
C THR A 240 2.23 11.84 15.07
N ASP A 241 2.44 10.52 15.14
CA ASP A 241 1.45 9.51 14.76
C ASP A 241 1.32 8.43 15.84
N PRO A 242 0.96 8.80 17.08
CA PRO A 242 0.94 7.86 18.20
C PRO A 242 -0.06 6.72 18.00
N GLU A 243 0.37 5.50 18.32
CA GLU A 243 -0.50 4.34 18.36
C GLU A 243 -0.06 3.34 19.43
N GLU A 244 -0.98 2.47 19.82
CA GLU A 244 -0.71 1.32 20.68
C GLU A 244 -1.35 0.09 20.07
N SER A 245 -0.76 -1.08 20.33
CA SER A 245 -1.25 -2.31 19.74
C SER A 245 -0.98 -3.53 20.61
N ILE A 246 -1.88 -4.49 20.51
CA ILE A 246 -1.67 -5.87 20.95
C ILE A 246 -1.64 -6.71 19.68
N THR A 247 -0.63 -7.56 19.53
CA THR A 247 -0.38 -8.31 18.31
C THR A 247 0.09 -9.73 18.66
N SER A 248 -0.12 -10.71 17.78
CA SER A 248 0.41 -12.07 17.92
C SER A 248 1.60 -12.32 17.00
N GLY A 249 2.23 -13.48 17.11
CA GLY A 249 3.13 -13.97 16.06
C GLY A 249 2.40 -14.13 14.72
N SER A 250 3.15 -14.03 13.62
CA SER A 250 2.67 -14.22 12.23
C SER A 250 2.71 -15.68 11.78
N THR A 251 3.25 -16.59 12.59
CA THR A 251 3.22 -18.03 12.31
C THR A 251 2.30 -18.70 13.31
N TRP A 252 1.27 -19.33 12.78
CA TRP A 252 0.31 -20.11 13.55
C TRP A 252 0.68 -21.59 13.46
N TYR A 253 0.06 -22.45 14.25
CA TYR A 253 0.34 -23.89 14.31
C TYR A 253 -0.95 -24.63 14.64
N ALA A 254 -1.14 -25.81 14.05
CA ALA A 254 -2.33 -26.64 14.26
C ALA A 254 -2.03 -27.70 15.32
N CYS A 255 -2.23 -27.36 16.60
CA CYS A 255 -1.86 -28.20 17.73
C CYS A 255 -2.91 -29.27 18.05
N ASP A 256 -2.47 -30.42 18.57
CA ASP A 256 -3.30 -31.59 18.88
C ASP A 256 -4.33 -31.31 19.99
N GLY A 257 -5.60 -31.31 19.60
CA GLY A 257 -6.73 -31.09 20.49
C GLY A 257 -7.01 -32.25 21.45
N ASN A 258 -6.31 -33.38 21.38
CA ASN A 258 -6.44 -34.49 22.33
C ASN A 258 -5.46 -34.40 23.51
N GLN A 259 -4.41 -33.58 23.39
CA GLN A 259 -3.31 -33.60 24.36
C GLN A 259 -3.38 -32.40 25.29
N ASN A 260 -3.07 -32.63 26.57
CA ASN A 260 -2.66 -31.59 27.49
C ASN A 260 -1.14 -31.66 27.59
N VAL A 261 -0.46 -30.56 27.32
CA VAL A 261 1.01 -30.53 27.30
C VAL A 261 1.44 -29.69 28.48
N THR A 262 2.22 -30.25 29.41
CA THR A 262 2.60 -29.53 30.63
C THR A 262 3.97 -28.87 30.53
N ASN A 263 4.92 -29.49 29.82
CA ASN A 263 6.31 -29.07 29.82
C ASN A 263 7.01 -29.00 28.45
N ALA A 264 6.24 -28.87 27.38
CA ALA A 264 6.74 -28.74 26.03
C ALA A 264 5.82 -27.82 25.21
N ASN A 265 6.26 -27.46 24.01
CA ASN A 265 5.35 -26.91 22.99
C ASN A 265 4.33 -27.98 22.61
N CYS A 266 3.11 -27.55 22.26
CA CYS A 266 2.13 -28.46 21.71
C CYS A 266 2.62 -29.12 20.41
N SER A 267 2.33 -30.41 20.27
CA SER A 267 2.60 -31.17 19.04
C SER A 267 1.57 -30.82 17.97
N GLU A 268 2.02 -30.67 16.73
CA GLU A 268 1.13 -30.43 15.60
C GLU A 268 0.47 -31.72 15.10
N VAL A 269 -0.75 -31.58 14.59
CA VAL A 269 -1.49 -32.67 13.91
C VAL A 269 -1.42 -32.44 12.42
N GLY A 270 -1.08 -33.48 11.66
CA GLY A 270 -1.01 -33.40 10.20
C GLY A 270 -2.39 -33.17 9.56
N ALA A 271 -2.41 -32.47 8.43
CA ALA A 271 -3.63 -32.08 7.72
C ALA A 271 -4.56 -33.26 7.39
N GLN A 272 -4.00 -34.42 7.00
CA GLN A 272 -4.80 -35.61 6.71
C GLN A 272 -5.53 -36.17 7.94
N ALA A 273 -4.92 -36.09 9.12
CA ALA A 273 -5.55 -36.53 10.36
C ALA A 273 -6.69 -35.58 10.75
N ILE A 274 -6.49 -34.27 10.57
CA ILE A 274 -7.54 -33.25 10.78
C ILE A 274 -8.71 -33.48 9.81
N ALA A 275 -8.43 -33.72 8.53
CA ALA A 275 -9.45 -34.04 7.53
C ALA A 275 -10.23 -35.32 7.88
N ASN A 276 -9.62 -36.26 8.61
CA ASN A 276 -10.25 -37.48 9.12
C ASN A 276 -10.96 -37.28 10.48
N GLY A 277 -11.08 -36.04 10.97
CA GLY A 277 -11.80 -35.69 12.19
C GLY A 277 -10.95 -35.61 13.47
N ALA A 278 -9.61 -35.56 13.36
CA ALA A 278 -8.78 -35.32 14.53
C ALA A 278 -9.01 -33.88 15.07
N PRO A 279 -9.29 -33.71 16.38
CA PRO A 279 -9.48 -32.39 16.95
C PRO A 279 -8.17 -31.61 16.97
N TYR A 280 -8.24 -30.31 16.73
CA TYR A 280 -7.09 -29.42 16.70
C TYR A 280 -7.45 -28.03 17.23
N TYR A 281 -6.44 -27.20 17.48
CA TYR A 281 -6.60 -25.78 17.78
C TYR A 281 -5.45 -24.97 17.20
N LEU A 282 -5.76 -23.72 16.83
CA LEU A 282 -4.82 -22.81 16.19
C LEU A 282 -4.25 -21.84 17.22
N VAL A 283 -2.92 -21.83 17.35
CA VAL A 283 -2.20 -20.98 18.32
C VAL A 283 -0.92 -20.40 17.70
N PRO A 284 -0.58 -19.12 17.95
CA PRO A 284 0.67 -18.53 17.49
C PRO A 284 1.81 -18.83 18.47
N SER A 285 3.06 -18.68 18.03
CA SER A 285 4.23 -18.84 18.93
C SER A 285 4.39 -17.69 19.93
N SER A 286 3.81 -16.52 19.67
CA SER A 286 3.95 -15.36 20.55
C SER A 286 2.71 -14.48 20.64
N ARG A 287 2.63 -13.73 21.76
CA ARG A 287 1.71 -12.60 21.98
C ARG A 287 2.56 -11.40 22.41
N ILE A 288 2.21 -10.20 21.94
CA ILE A 288 3.06 -9.01 22.07
C ILE A 288 2.19 -7.81 22.39
N TYR A 289 2.45 -7.16 23.51
CA TYR A 289 1.96 -5.81 23.81
C TYR A 289 2.99 -4.81 23.31
N ARG A 290 2.56 -3.81 22.55
CA ARG A 290 3.45 -2.94 21.79
C ARG A 290 3.08 -1.47 21.94
N LEU A 291 4.00 -0.73 22.54
CA LEU A 291 4.00 0.73 22.65
C LEU A 291 4.77 1.34 21.48
N LYS A 292 4.21 2.35 20.78
CA LYS A 292 4.85 3.01 19.62
C LYS A 292 4.78 4.54 19.70
N GLN A 293 5.93 5.16 19.91
CA GLN A 293 6.13 6.61 19.79
C GLN A 293 6.63 6.94 18.41
N GLU A 294 5.88 7.75 17.65
CA GLU A 294 6.15 7.94 16.23
C GLU A 294 6.13 9.39 15.81
N ARG A 295 7.02 9.71 14.87
CA ARG A 295 7.10 11.02 14.23
C ARG A 295 7.32 10.87 12.73
N ASN A 296 6.65 11.72 11.97
CA ASN A 296 6.70 11.73 10.52
C ASN A 296 7.06 13.14 10.02
N ASP A 297 8.06 13.18 9.14
CA ASP A 297 8.53 14.36 8.45
C ASP A 297 8.34 14.16 6.95
N ARG A 298 7.76 15.14 6.26
CA ARG A 298 7.66 15.13 4.80
C ARG A 298 8.01 16.48 4.21
N GLN A 299 8.81 16.47 3.16
CA GLN A 299 9.07 17.61 2.30
C GLN A 299 8.76 17.23 0.86
N SER A 300 8.07 18.10 0.13
CA SER A 300 7.74 17.87 -1.27
C SER A 300 7.96 19.13 -2.10
N GLU A 301 8.51 18.96 -3.29
CA GLU A 301 8.73 19.98 -4.30
C GLU A 301 8.09 19.57 -5.62
N PHE A 302 7.52 20.54 -6.30
CA PHE A 302 6.98 20.33 -7.64
C PHE A 302 7.25 21.52 -8.55
N ALA A 303 7.44 21.19 -9.83
CA ALA A 303 7.58 22.16 -10.87
C ALA A 303 6.94 21.64 -12.16
N ALA A 304 6.21 22.50 -12.86
CA ALA A 304 5.74 22.24 -14.22
C ALA A 304 5.93 23.48 -15.08
N VAL A 305 6.36 23.27 -16.32
CA VAL A 305 6.52 24.28 -17.36
C VAL A 305 5.79 23.81 -18.60
N GLN A 306 4.92 24.67 -19.13
CA GLN A 306 4.20 24.42 -20.37
C GLN A 306 4.51 25.56 -21.34
N TRP A 307 5.07 25.22 -22.50
CA TRP A 307 5.49 26.19 -23.51
C TRP A 307 4.82 25.89 -24.85
N ARG A 308 4.08 26.86 -25.37
CA ARG A 308 3.52 26.87 -26.71
C ARG A 308 4.22 27.96 -27.52
N PRO A 309 5.31 27.66 -28.24
CA PRO A 309 5.97 28.63 -29.11
C PRO A 309 5.11 29.06 -30.31
N ASN A 310 4.09 28.29 -30.67
CA ASN A 310 3.09 28.59 -31.69
C ASN A 310 1.91 27.62 -31.53
N ASP A 311 0.92 27.69 -32.42
CA ASP A 311 -0.27 26.82 -32.39
C ASP A 311 0.01 25.36 -32.77
N VAL A 312 1.16 25.08 -33.38
CA VAL A 312 1.54 23.75 -33.86
C VAL A 312 2.28 22.97 -32.77
N VAL A 313 3.13 23.59 -31.98
CA VAL A 313 4.01 22.90 -31.03
C VAL A 313 3.66 23.26 -29.60
N GLU A 314 3.58 22.24 -28.74
CA GLU A 314 3.45 22.37 -27.30
C GLU A 314 4.47 21.46 -26.61
N VAL A 315 5.19 22.02 -25.63
CA VAL A 315 6.17 21.31 -24.81
C VAL A 315 5.73 21.40 -23.36
N ASN A 316 5.59 20.27 -22.69
CA ASN A 316 5.30 20.17 -21.27
C ASN A 316 6.47 19.46 -20.57
N VAL A 317 6.95 20.04 -19.49
CA VAL A 317 7.95 19.45 -18.59
C VAL A 317 7.41 19.51 -17.18
N ASP A 318 7.40 18.40 -16.48
CA ASP A 318 7.00 18.32 -15.09
C ASP A 318 7.99 17.49 -14.27
N PHE A 319 8.09 17.85 -13.00
CA PHE A 319 9.01 17.27 -12.02
C PHE A 319 8.37 17.29 -10.63
N GLU A 320 8.56 16.21 -9.91
CA GLU A 320 8.18 16.05 -8.51
C GLU A 320 9.30 15.37 -7.73
N HIS A 321 9.54 15.88 -6.53
CA HIS A 321 10.42 15.27 -5.54
C HIS A 321 9.70 15.26 -4.19
N THR A 322 9.75 14.14 -3.49
CA THR A 322 9.25 14.04 -2.12
C THR A 322 10.22 13.22 -1.29
N GLN A 323 10.61 13.76 -0.14
CA GLN A 323 11.33 13.03 0.90
C GLN A 323 10.43 12.89 2.12
N ARG A 324 10.32 11.67 2.63
CA ARG A 324 9.59 11.34 3.84
C ARG A 324 10.47 10.57 4.80
N ASN A 325 10.55 11.02 6.05
CA ASN A 325 11.22 10.32 7.13
C ASN A 325 10.21 9.96 8.20
N TRP A 326 10.20 8.69 8.61
CA TRP A 326 9.41 8.21 9.71
C TRP A 326 10.32 7.61 10.78
N TYR A 327 10.06 7.97 12.03
CA TYR A 327 10.82 7.56 13.19
C TYR A 327 9.88 6.88 14.17
N GLU A 328 10.25 5.70 14.64
CA GLU A 328 9.53 4.97 15.68
C GLU A 328 10.49 4.62 16.83
N ASN A 329 10.08 4.93 18.06
CA ASN A 329 10.60 4.30 19.26
C ASN A 329 9.53 3.33 19.75
N ARG A 330 9.89 2.06 19.84
CA ARG A 330 8.97 0.99 20.18
C ARG A 330 9.45 0.24 21.40
N SER A 331 8.51 -0.14 22.26
CA SER A 331 8.76 -1.13 23.30
C SER A 331 7.73 -2.24 23.21
N ASP A 332 8.20 -3.49 23.24
CA ASP A 332 7.38 -4.68 23.19
C ASP A 332 7.52 -5.48 24.49
N LEU A 333 6.41 -5.84 25.13
CA LEU A 333 6.35 -6.94 26.08
C LEU A 333 5.87 -8.20 25.35
N SER A 334 6.75 -9.17 25.20
CA SER A 334 6.48 -10.39 24.44
C SER A 334 6.35 -11.62 25.35
N LEU A 335 5.26 -12.35 25.17
CA LEU A 335 5.11 -13.74 25.57
C LEU A 335 5.66 -14.60 24.42
N SER A 336 6.94 -14.95 24.47
CA SER A 336 7.66 -15.50 23.30
C SER A 336 7.52 -17.01 23.10
N ASN A 337 6.87 -17.72 24.03
CA ASN A 337 6.66 -19.18 23.97
C ASN A 337 5.21 -19.55 24.26
N ALA A 338 4.26 -18.90 23.57
CA ALA A 338 2.83 -19.05 23.84
C ALA A 338 2.28 -20.47 23.57
N ARG A 339 3.01 -21.33 22.84
CA ARG A 339 2.62 -22.73 22.58
C ARG A 339 2.96 -23.72 23.68
N ARG A 340 3.65 -23.27 24.72
CA ARG A 340 4.20 -24.15 25.74
C ARG A 340 3.20 -24.37 26.88
N GLY A 341 3.12 -25.59 27.38
CA GLY A 341 2.40 -25.88 28.62
C GLY A 341 0.88 -25.75 28.48
N ILE A 342 0.33 -25.88 27.27
CA ILE A 342 -1.08 -25.63 27.01
C ILE A 342 -1.97 -26.68 27.68
N THR A 343 -2.86 -26.21 28.54
CA THR A 343 -3.94 -26.96 29.20
C THR A 343 -5.21 -26.10 29.28
N GLN A 344 -6.32 -26.65 29.80
CA GLN A 344 -7.56 -25.91 30.08
C GLN A 344 -7.99 -24.98 28.93
N ARG A 345 -8.21 -25.56 27.74
CA ARG A 345 -8.57 -24.79 26.53
C ARG A 345 -10.06 -24.79 26.27
N GLU A 346 -10.57 -23.67 25.79
CA GLU A 346 -11.89 -23.55 25.16
C GLU A 346 -11.68 -23.18 23.70
N VAL A 347 -12.12 -24.05 22.81
CA VAL A 347 -11.89 -23.98 21.37
C VAL A 347 -13.21 -24.20 20.65
N ASP A 348 -13.49 -23.41 19.62
CA ASP A 348 -14.66 -23.65 18.77
C ASP A 348 -14.41 -24.73 17.70
N GLU A 349 -15.43 -25.00 16.90
CA GLU A 349 -15.40 -26.03 15.84
C GLU A 349 -14.35 -25.77 14.75
N ASN A 350 -13.87 -24.54 14.59
CA ASN A 350 -12.88 -24.14 13.59
C ASN A 350 -11.46 -24.06 14.17
N GLY A 351 -11.26 -24.53 15.41
CA GLY A 351 -9.97 -24.47 16.07
C GLY A 351 -9.62 -23.09 16.64
N ILE A 352 -10.57 -22.16 16.74
CA ILE A 352 -10.32 -20.82 17.31
C ILE A 352 -10.32 -20.91 18.83
N VAL A 353 -9.23 -20.47 19.45
CA VAL A 353 -9.07 -20.49 20.91
C VAL A 353 -9.73 -19.27 21.55
N ARG A 354 -10.70 -19.50 22.44
CA ARG A 354 -11.37 -18.48 23.28
C ARG A 354 -10.71 -18.34 24.64
N HIS A 355 -10.29 -19.47 25.21
CA HIS A 355 -9.54 -19.53 26.46
C HIS A 355 -8.42 -20.57 26.35
N LEU A 356 -7.25 -20.30 26.93
CA LEU A 356 -6.24 -21.32 27.22
C LEU A 356 -5.41 -20.94 28.43
N HIS A 357 -4.92 -21.95 29.14
CA HIS A 357 -3.85 -21.83 30.13
C HIS A 357 -2.53 -22.31 29.52
N GLY A 358 -1.44 -21.59 29.75
CA GLY A 358 -0.11 -21.97 29.25
C GLY A 358 1.02 -21.44 30.12
N SER A 359 2.25 -21.69 29.67
CA SER A 359 3.48 -21.14 30.27
C SER A 359 4.31 -20.48 29.18
N THR A 360 4.99 -19.38 29.48
CA THR A 360 5.70 -18.59 28.46
C THR A 360 6.95 -17.93 29.03
N SER A 361 7.89 -17.58 28.17
CA SER A 361 9.01 -16.70 28.56
C SER A 361 8.60 -15.25 28.31
N ILE A 362 8.92 -14.36 29.26
CA ILE A 362 8.62 -12.94 29.15
C ILE A 362 9.86 -12.18 28.69
N ASP A 363 9.70 -11.39 27.63
CA ASP A 363 10.76 -10.56 27.06
C ASP A 363 10.32 -9.08 27.05
N SER A 364 11.22 -8.17 27.42
CA SER A 364 11.09 -6.73 27.18
C SER A 364 12.03 -6.37 26.03
N THR A 365 11.47 -5.85 24.95
CA THR A 365 12.24 -5.45 23.77
C THR A 365 12.12 -3.95 23.59
N SER A 366 13.25 -3.29 23.47
CA SER A 366 13.33 -1.89 23.06
C SER A 366 13.80 -1.82 21.61
N ASN A 367 13.13 -1.00 20.81
CA ASN A 367 13.41 -0.88 19.40
C ASN A 367 13.45 0.59 18.96
N ARG A 368 14.39 0.89 18.07
CA ARG A 368 14.48 2.15 17.33
C ARG A 368 14.36 1.82 15.86
N TYR A 369 13.30 2.29 15.23
CA TYR A 369 13.09 2.14 13.80
C TYR A 369 13.12 3.50 13.10
N TRP A 370 13.69 3.51 11.91
CA TRP A 370 13.71 4.65 11.02
C TRP A 370 13.43 4.19 9.59
N ARG A 371 12.59 4.95 8.88
CA ARG A 371 12.33 4.79 7.45
C ARG A 371 12.58 6.11 6.75
N GLY A 372 13.46 6.10 5.76
CA GLY A 372 13.57 7.16 4.76
C GLY A 372 12.97 6.68 3.44
N GLU A 373 12.03 7.42 2.87
CA GLU A 373 11.44 7.15 1.56
C GLU A 373 11.56 8.40 0.69
N GLU A 374 12.20 8.25 -0.47
CA GLU A 374 12.45 9.33 -1.43
C GLU A 374 11.84 8.96 -2.78
N TYR A 375 10.97 9.83 -3.30
CA TYR A 375 10.40 9.75 -4.64
C TYR A 375 10.95 10.87 -5.49
N THR A 376 11.38 10.55 -6.71
CA THR A 376 11.70 11.52 -7.76
C THR A 376 11.07 11.08 -9.07
N GLY A 377 10.25 11.94 -9.66
CA GLY A 377 9.52 11.63 -10.88
C GLY A 377 9.35 12.84 -11.78
N GLY A 378 9.06 12.59 -13.05
CA GLY A 378 8.77 13.64 -14.01
C GLY A 378 8.81 13.15 -15.45
N GLY A 379 8.59 14.08 -16.38
CA GLY A 379 8.68 13.75 -17.79
C GLY A 379 8.67 14.96 -18.71
N LEU A 380 8.92 14.67 -19.98
CA LEU A 380 8.90 15.58 -21.10
C LEU A 380 7.84 15.08 -22.08
N ASN A 381 6.82 15.91 -22.32
CA ASN A 381 5.80 15.66 -23.31
C ASN A 381 5.90 16.71 -24.42
N LEU A 382 6.01 16.25 -25.67
CA LEU A 382 6.03 17.09 -26.87
C LEU A 382 4.80 16.76 -27.70
N ILE A 383 3.97 17.76 -27.99
CA ILE A 383 2.80 17.65 -28.85
C ILE A 383 3.03 18.50 -30.10
N VAL A 384 2.79 17.92 -31.27
CA VAL A 384 2.88 18.58 -32.57
C VAL A 384 1.57 18.40 -33.33
N ARG A 385 0.94 19.49 -33.74
CA ARG A 385 -0.33 19.57 -34.47
C ARG A 385 -0.08 20.12 -35.87
N PRO A 386 0.45 19.33 -36.81
CA PRO A 386 0.84 19.82 -38.13
C PRO A 386 -0.35 20.30 -38.97
N SER A 387 -1.57 19.86 -38.64
CA SER A 387 -2.84 20.37 -39.18
C SER A 387 -3.96 20.14 -38.16
N PRO A 388 -5.17 20.70 -38.37
CA PRO A 388 -6.32 20.43 -37.50
C PRO A 388 -6.72 18.94 -37.43
N ALA A 389 -6.33 18.15 -38.43
CA ALA A 389 -6.67 16.73 -38.51
C ALA A 389 -5.67 15.81 -37.80
N TRP A 390 -4.49 16.31 -37.40
CA TRP A 390 -3.42 15.49 -36.83
C TRP A 390 -2.87 16.06 -35.53
N GLU A 391 -2.70 15.19 -34.55
CA GLU A 391 -1.93 15.45 -33.33
C GLU A 391 -0.94 14.30 -33.11
N LEU A 392 0.34 14.63 -33.01
CA LEU A 392 1.42 13.69 -32.72
C LEU A 392 1.96 14.02 -31.33
N SER A 393 2.05 13.04 -30.43
CA SER A 393 2.60 13.23 -29.09
C SER A 393 3.73 12.26 -28.79
N THR A 394 4.79 12.76 -28.18
CA THR A 394 5.87 11.96 -27.61
C THR A 394 5.96 12.24 -26.12
N ASP A 395 6.04 11.20 -25.31
CA ASP A 395 6.22 11.31 -23.86
C ASP A 395 7.43 10.48 -23.42
N LEU A 396 8.35 11.12 -22.69
CA LEU A 396 9.50 10.48 -22.06
C LEU A 396 9.38 10.69 -20.55
N SER A 397 9.45 9.60 -19.78
CA SER A 397 9.24 9.66 -18.34
C SER A 397 10.31 8.92 -17.54
N TYR A 398 10.54 9.43 -16.33
CA TYR A 398 11.39 8.81 -15.31
C TYR A 398 10.65 8.81 -13.98
N SER A 399 10.72 7.70 -13.25
CA SER A 399 10.26 7.61 -11.88
C SER A 399 11.25 6.77 -11.09
N HIS A 400 11.58 7.19 -9.87
CA HIS A 400 12.47 6.48 -8.96
C HIS A 400 11.99 6.65 -7.53
N THR A 401 11.81 5.54 -6.84
CA THR A 401 11.59 5.49 -5.40
C THR A 401 12.74 4.73 -4.75
N ASN A 402 13.32 5.29 -3.69
CA ASN A 402 14.24 4.60 -2.81
C ASN A 402 13.68 4.62 -1.39
N ARG A 403 13.51 3.44 -0.78
CA ARG A 403 13.08 3.30 0.61
C ARG A 403 14.14 2.55 1.40
N LEU A 404 14.65 3.17 2.45
CA LEU A 404 15.58 2.57 3.40
C LEU A 404 14.91 2.46 4.76
N ASP A 405 14.72 1.23 5.22
CA ASP A 405 14.25 0.88 6.54
C ASP A 405 15.46 0.47 7.39
N SER A 406 15.57 0.98 8.61
CA SER A 406 16.61 0.57 9.56
C SER A 406 16.01 0.32 10.93
N GLU A 407 16.35 -0.82 11.53
CA GLU A 407 15.89 -1.22 12.86
C GLU A 407 17.09 -1.49 13.77
N ARG A 408 16.96 -1.06 15.02
CA ARG A 408 17.91 -1.35 16.11
C ARG A 408 17.13 -1.84 17.30
N MET A 409 17.19 -3.13 17.52
CA MET A 409 16.38 -3.84 18.50
C MET A 409 17.29 -4.42 19.58
N THR A 410 16.90 -4.29 20.86
CA THR A 410 17.50 -5.03 21.96
C THR A 410 16.42 -5.67 22.81
N ARG A 411 16.47 -6.99 22.95
CA ARG A 411 15.58 -7.80 23.78
C ARG A 411 16.29 -8.21 25.05
N LEU A 412 15.67 -8.02 26.22
CA LEU A 412 16.04 -8.64 27.48
C LEU A 412 14.99 -9.66 27.91
N ARG A 413 15.43 -10.83 28.39
CA ARG A 413 14.56 -11.90 28.90
C ARG A 413 14.44 -11.87 30.42
N ALA A 414 13.22 -12.04 30.93
CA ALA A 414 12.97 -12.28 32.36
C ALA A 414 13.56 -13.63 32.82
N ASN A 415 13.96 -13.72 34.08
CA ASN A 415 14.67 -14.88 34.60
C ASN A 415 14.27 -15.21 36.04
N GLN A 416 14.43 -16.48 36.44
CA GLN A 416 14.11 -16.90 37.81
C GLN A 416 14.96 -16.18 38.86
N ARG A 417 16.18 -15.77 38.51
CA ARG A 417 17.05 -14.98 39.37
C ARG A 417 17.26 -13.59 38.81
N ASP A 418 16.96 -12.59 39.62
CA ASP A 418 17.12 -11.18 39.25
C ASP A 418 18.60 -10.77 39.14
N ILE A 419 18.86 -9.50 38.82
CA ILE A 419 20.23 -8.96 38.73
C ILE A 419 21.03 -9.04 40.04
N ASN A 420 20.35 -9.16 41.19
CA ASN A 420 20.92 -9.29 42.54
C ASN A 420 20.97 -10.76 43.00
N ASN A 421 20.68 -11.71 42.11
CA ASN A 421 20.62 -13.15 42.34
C ASN A 421 19.48 -13.60 43.31
N ALA A 422 18.50 -12.74 43.59
CA ALA A 422 17.30 -13.06 44.35
C ALA A 422 16.27 -13.79 43.48
N ILE A 423 15.39 -14.59 44.10
CA ILE A 423 14.34 -15.32 43.38
C ILE A 423 13.23 -14.35 42.98
N VAL A 424 12.90 -14.31 41.68
CA VAL A 424 11.74 -13.59 41.16
C VAL A 424 10.49 -14.46 41.33
N PRO A 425 9.47 -14.03 42.10
CA PRO A 425 8.25 -14.80 42.25
C PRO A 425 7.50 -14.95 40.92
N GLY A 426 6.82 -16.10 40.73
CA GLY A 426 6.02 -16.38 39.53
C GLY A 426 6.77 -16.90 38.31
N ILE A 427 8.09 -17.03 38.38
CA ILE A 427 8.92 -17.64 37.34
C ILE A 427 9.35 -19.06 37.77
N SER A 428 9.12 -20.05 36.91
CA SER A 428 9.48 -21.45 37.10
C SER A 428 11.00 -21.65 37.25
N SER A 429 11.41 -22.75 37.87
CA SER A 429 12.83 -23.07 38.01
C SER A 429 13.52 -23.44 36.69
N GLY A 430 14.72 -22.91 36.45
CA GLY A 430 15.56 -23.25 35.28
C GLY A 430 16.16 -22.03 34.57
N THR A 431 17.02 -22.27 33.58
CA THR A 431 17.76 -21.23 32.85
C THR A 431 16.88 -20.31 32.00
N THR A 432 15.78 -20.83 31.44
CA THR A 432 14.89 -20.01 30.61
C THR A 432 13.86 -19.24 31.44
N GLY A 433 13.40 -19.82 32.56
CA GLY A 433 12.32 -19.30 33.40
C GLY A 433 10.99 -19.14 32.65
N TYR A 434 9.92 -19.80 33.09
CA TYR A 434 8.59 -19.65 32.49
C TYR A 434 7.60 -19.04 33.48
N VAL A 435 6.72 -18.18 32.98
CA VAL A 435 5.61 -17.57 33.70
C VAL A 435 4.33 -18.20 33.18
N ASP A 436 3.49 -18.68 34.08
CA ASP A 436 2.16 -19.18 33.71
C ASP A 436 1.28 -18.00 33.27
N TYR A 437 0.44 -18.23 32.27
CA TYR A 437 -0.46 -17.22 31.75
C TYR A 437 -1.81 -17.84 31.34
N ASP A 438 -2.87 -17.09 31.57
CA ASP A 438 -4.19 -17.36 31.01
C ASP A 438 -4.45 -16.36 29.89
N TRP A 439 -4.91 -16.89 28.75
CA TRP A 439 -5.37 -16.11 27.62
C TRP A 439 -6.88 -16.24 27.53
N ASP A 440 -7.58 -15.10 27.54
CA ASP A 440 -9.03 -15.01 27.43
C ASP A 440 -9.42 -14.02 26.35
N TRP A 441 -10.38 -14.38 25.49
CA TRP A 441 -10.84 -13.47 24.46
C TRP A 441 -12.37 -13.45 24.34
N HIS A 442 -12.95 -12.46 25.05
CA HIS A 442 -14.38 -12.19 25.12
C HIS A 442 -14.74 -10.70 24.94
N GLY A 443 -13.76 -9.81 24.82
CA GLY A 443 -13.95 -8.36 24.66
C GLY A 443 -13.31 -7.80 23.39
N GLU A 444 -13.19 -6.47 23.31
CA GLU A 444 -12.53 -5.75 22.20
C GLU A 444 -11.09 -6.21 21.98
N VAL A 445 -10.35 -6.46 23.07
CA VAL A 445 -9.01 -7.05 23.02
C VAL A 445 -8.93 -8.29 23.90
N PRO A 446 -7.99 -9.19 23.62
CA PRO A 446 -7.72 -10.31 24.51
C PRO A 446 -7.09 -9.88 25.83
N SER A 447 -7.45 -10.61 26.87
CA SER A 447 -6.87 -10.54 28.21
C SER A 447 -5.74 -11.54 28.34
N VAL A 448 -4.61 -11.09 28.90
CA VAL A 448 -3.50 -11.96 29.31
C VAL A 448 -3.28 -11.81 30.80
N ALA A 449 -3.80 -12.73 31.59
CA ALA A 449 -3.49 -12.77 33.01
C ALA A 449 -2.19 -13.55 33.21
N LEU A 450 -1.11 -12.87 33.60
CA LEU A 450 0.12 -13.53 34.02
C LEU A 450 -0.02 -14.04 35.46
N ALA A 451 0.83 -14.98 35.84
CA ALA A 451 0.93 -15.49 37.21
C ALA A 451 0.89 -14.32 38.22
N PRO A 452 -0.05 -14.28 39.20
CA PRO A 452 -0.32 -13.08 40.02
C PRO A 452 0.86 -12.58 40.86
N ASN A 453 1.86 -13.43 41.06
CA ASN A 453 3.07 -13.13 41.82
C ASN A 453 4.23 -12.62 40.93
N PHE A 454 4.10 -12.67 39.60
CA PHE A 454 5.08 -12.09 38.69
C PHE A 454 4.77 -10.61 38.41
N ASP A 455 5.70 -9.73 38.75
CA ASP A 455 5.61 -8.30 38.45
C ASP A 455 6.35 -7.97 37.14
N VAL A 456 5.59 -7.69 36.08
CA VAL A 456 6.12 -7.31 34.75
C VAL A 456 6.88 -5.98 34.76
N GLN A 457 6.68 -5.14 35.78
CA GLN A 457 7.35 -3.84 35.91
C GLN A 457 8.69 -3.93 36.64
N ASN A 458 9.02 -5.09 37.21
CA ASN A 458 10.27 -5.30 37.90
C ASN A 458 11.46 -5.39 36.93
N TRP A 459 12.16 -4.27 36.71
CA TRP A 459 13.39 -4.23 35.90
C TRP A 459 14.44 -5.27 36.32
N ASP A 460 14.56 -5.58 37.61
CA ASP A 460 15.59 -6.50 38.11
C ASP A 460 15.37 -7.93 37.56
N ALA A 461 14.15 -8.31 37.19
CA ALA A 461 13.83 -9.63 36.66
C ALA A 461 14.43 -9.90 35.27
N TYR A 462 14.73 -8.87 34.48
CA TYR A 462 15.17 -8.98 33.08
C TYR A 462 16.69 -9.18 32.94
N SER A 463 17.16 -10.34 33.38
CA SER A 463 18.59 -10.71 33.46
C SER A 463 18.96 -12.00 32.70
N GLY A 464 17.99 -12.67 32.08
CA GLY A 464 18.11 -14.06 31.65
C GLY A 464 18.84 -14.29 30.33
N ALA A 465 18.74 -13.34 29.41
CA ALA A 465 19.45 -13.32 28.14
C ALA A 465 19.28 -11.94 27.52
N ALA A 466 20.18 -11.58 26.59
CA ALA A 466 19.95 -10.45 25.69
C ALA A 466 20.14 -10.86 24.23
N ARG A 467 19.33 -10.29 23.34
CA ARG A 467 19.53 -10.37 21.89
C ARG A 467 19.57 -8.95 21.34
N VAL A 468 20.61 -8.62 20.59
CA VAL A 468 20.78 -7.32 19.94
C VAL A 468 20.76 -7.52 18.44
N THR A 469 19.83 -6.87 17.77
CA THR A 469 19.64 -6.96 16.31
C THR A 469 19.82 -5.59 15.69
N SER A 470 20.62 -5.53 14.64
CA SER A 470 20.66 -4.41 13.69
C SER A 470 20.11 -4.93 12.38
N SER A 471 19.17 -4.23 11.75
CA SER A 471 18.75 -4.56 10.39
C SER A 471 18.65 -3.31 9.52
N ALA A 472 18.85 -3.51 8.22
CA ALA A 472 18.57 -2.52 7.20
C ALA A 472 18.00 -3.19 5.95
N THR A 473 16.90 -2.66 5.46
CA THR A 473 16.25 -3.13 4.23
C THR A 473 16.16 -1.96 3.25
N GLU A 474 16.69 -2.13 2.05
CA GLU A 474 16.68 -1.12 0.98
C GLU A 474 15.83 -1.61 -0.21
N ASN A 475 14.85 -0.80 -0.60
CA ASN A 475 14.05 -0.99 -1.80
C ASN A 475 14.35 0.13 -2.80
N ASP A 476 14.98 -0.21 -3.92
CA ASP A 476 15.29 0.71 -5.02
C ASP A 476 14.49 0.32 -6.26
N HIS A 477 13.55 1.18 -6.67
CA HIS A 477 12.66 0.93 -7.80
C HIS A 477 12.73 2.08 -8.80
N LYS A 478 13.11 1.79 -10.05
CA LYS A 478 13.26 2.77 -11.12
C LYS A 478 12.45 2.37 -12.34
N ILE A 479 11.74 3.31 -12.94
CA ILE A 479 11.04 3.14 -14.22
C ILE A 479 11.52 4.21 -15.20
N LYS A 480 11.84 3.76 -16.41
CA LYS A 480 12.10 4.61 -17.58
C LYS A 480 11.16 4.19 -18.69
N ALA A 481 10.41 5.14 -19.24
CA ALA A 481 9.49 4.84 -20.33
C ALA A 481 9.52 5.90 -21.44
N GLY A 482 9.17 5.44 -22.64
CA GLY A 482 8.94 6.28 -23.80
C GLY A 482 7.65 5.85 -24.51
N ARG A 483 6.88 6.83 -24.94
CA ARG A 483 5.61 6.65 -25.65
C ARG A 483 5.55 7.58 -26.84
N PHE A 484 4.99 7.09 -27.94
CA PHE A 484 4.64 7.90 -29.11
C PHE A 484 3.21 7.58 -29.53
N ASP A 485 2.41 8.60 -29.79
CA ASP A 485 1.04 8.49 -30.26
C ASP A 485 0.80 9.38 -31.48
N ALA A 486 -0.04 8.88 -32.38
CA ALA A 486 -0.60 9.64 -33.48
C ALA A 486 -2.12 9.59 -33.38
N SER A 487 -2.75 10.77 -33.37
CA SER A 487 -4.19 10.94 -33.39
C SER A 487 -4.59 11.61 -34.70
N PHE A 488 -5.49 10.97 -35.44
CA PHE A 488 -6.12 11.49 -36.63
C PHE A 488 -7.59 11.83 -36.34
N MET A 489 -8.05 13.01 -36.73
CA MET A 489 -9.40 13.53 -36.54
C MET A 489 -10.04 13.72 -37.92
N PRO A 490 -10.77 12.72 -38.44
CA PRO A 490 -11.41 12.81 -39.76
C PRO A 490 -12.45 13.94 -39.79
N GLU A 491 -12.55 14.66 -40.92
CA GLU A 491 -13.56 15.72 -41.10
C GLU A 491 -15.00 15.17 -41.15
N SER A 492 -15.16 13.91 -41.58
CA SER A 492 -16.45 13.23 -41.63
C SER A 492 -16.26 11.71 -41.58
N GLY A 493 -17.31 10.99 -41.18
CA GLY A 493 -17.33 9.54 -41.11
C GLY A 493 -17.87 9.03 -39.79
N PHE A 494 -17.78 7.71 -39.59
CA PHE A 494 -18.21 7.06 -38.34
C PHE A 494 -17.29 7.38 -37.16
N PHE A 495 -15.98 7.41 -37.40
CA PHE A 495 -14.99 7.72 -36.37
C PHE A 495 -14.76 9.22 -36.29
N THR A 496 -14.83 9.77 -35.08
CA THR A 496 -14.47 11.16 -34.76
C THR A 496 -12.98 11.29 -34.49
N ARG A 497 -12.33 10.20 -34.07
CA ARG A 497 -10.87 10.15 -33.87
C ARG A 497 -10.35 8.73 -34.03
N ILE A 498 -9.18 8.59 -34.64
CA ILE A 498 -8.42 7.34 -34.72
C ILE A 498 -7.06 7.59 -34.07
N LYS A 499 -6.72 6.82 -33.04
CA LYS A 499 -5.46 6.93 -32.30
C LYS A 499 -4.68 5.64 -32.43
N GLY A 500 -3.39 5.74 -32.69
CA GLY A 500 -2.46 4.62 -32.62
C GLY A 500 -1.22 5.03 -31.86
N GLY A 501 -0.63 4.11 -31.11
CA GLY A 501 0.58 4.43 -30.36
C GLY A 501 1.41 3.23 -29.96
N VAL A 502 2.67 3.52 -29.68
CA VAL A 502 3.69 2.57 -29.22
C VAL A 502 4.25 3.02 -27.88
N ARG A 503 4.57 2.05 -27.03
CA ARG A 503 5.16 2.30 -25.71
C ARG A 503 6.24 1.27 -25.42
N ALA A 504 7.34 1.72 -24.83
CA ALA A 504 8.35 0.86 -24.22
C ALA A 504 8.66 1.36 -22.80
N SER A 505 8.75 0.44 -21.85
CA SER A 505 9.11 0.72 -20.46
C SER A 505 10.09 -0.32 -19.93
N GLN A 506 10.97 0.10 -19.03
CA GLN A 506 11.83 -0.76 -18.24
C GLN A 506 11.70 -0.37 -16.78
N ALA A 507 11.32 -1.34 -15.95
CA ALA A 507 11.35 -1.26 -14.51
C ALA A 507 12.55 -2.07 -13.99
N ASP A 508 13.39 -1.44 -13.17
CA ASP A 508 14.47 -2.09 -12.43
C ASP A 508 14.11 -2.01 -10.94
N TYR A 509 14.07 -3.16 -10.26
CA TYR A 509 13.70 -3.28 -8.85
C TYR A 509 14.75 -4.08 -8.09
N ARG A 510 15.18 -3.55 -6.95
CA ARG A 510 16.10 -4.22 -6.04
C ARG A 510 15.59 -4.15 -4.61
N LEU A 511 15.55 -5.31 -3.95
CA LEU A 511 15.39 -5.44 -2.51
C LEU A 511 16.68 -6.01 -1.95
N ARG A 512 17.26 -5.31 -0.97
CA ARG A 512 18.39 -5.80 -0.18
C ARG A 512 18.00 -5.85 1.27
N ASP A 513 18.21 -6.98 1.91
CA ASP A 513 18.06 -7.15 3.34
C ASP A 513 19.41 -7.48 3.98
N ASN A 514 19.65 -6.91 5.15
CA ASN A 514 20.90 -7.06 5.88
C ASN A 514 20.64 -7.01 7.37
N THR A 515 20.86 -8.14 8.04
CA THR A 515 20.56 -8.29 9.46
C THR A 515 21.76 -8.86 10.21
N LEU A 516 22.14 -8.20 11.30
CA LEU A 516 23.17 -8.64 12.24
C LEU A 516 22.54 -8.91 13.61
N VAL A 517 22.55 -10.18 14.03
CA VAL A 517 22.06 -10.61 15.35
C VAL A 517 23.24 -10.96 16.25
N THR A 518 23.17 -10.60 17.53
CA THR A 518 24.14 -11.00 18.55
C THR A 518 23.41 -11.39 19.83
N ASP A 519 23.64 -12.63 20.27
CA ASP A 519 23.08 -13.19 21.49
C ASP A 519 24.07 -13.13 22.65
N TYR A 520 23.56 -12.86 23.85
CA TYR A 520 24.29 -12.82 25.11
C TYR A 520 23.65 -13.80 26.08
N ASP A 521 24.46 -14.73 26.58
CA ASP A 521 24.00 -15.82 27.43
C ASP A 521 24.36 -15.56 28.91
N GLN A 522 23.36 -15.50 29.78
CA GLN A 522 23.58 -15.29 31.22
C GLN A 522 24.48 -16.36 31.88
N ARG A 523 24.65 -17.53 31.26
CA ARG A 523 25.55 -18.59 31.75
C ARG A 523 27.02 -18.22 31.55
N VAL A 524 27.32 -17.30 30.64
CA VAL A 524 28.66 -16.76 30.39
C VAL A 524 28.88 -15.56 31.29
N ALA A 525 29.88 -15.62 32.17
CA ALA A 525 30.09 -14.60 33.21
C ALA A 525 30.25 -13.17 32.64
N ALA A 526 30.95 -13.03 31.51
CA ALA A 526 31.13 -11.74 30.84
C ALA A 526 29.82 -11.18 30.26
N ASP A 527 29.01 -12.04 29.64
CA ASP A 527 27.71 -11.67 29.07
C ASP A 527 26.72 -11.29 30.18
N LYS A 528 26.69 -12.08 31.26
CA LYS A 528 25.88 -11.76 32.44
C LYS A 528 26.22 -10.39 33.01
N ALA A 529 27.51 -10.06 33.13
CA ALA A 529 27.94 -8.75 33.61
C ALA A 529 27.48 -7.61 32.68
N LYS A 530 27.55 -7.82 31.35
CA LYS A 530 27.03 -6.87 30.36
C LYS A 530 25.51 -6.69 30.46
N ILE A 531 24.76 -7.78 30.55
CA ILE A 531 23.29 -7.75 30.70
C ILE A 531 22.90 -6.94 31.93
N ILE A 532 23.52 -7.20 33.08
CA ILE A 532 23.24 -6.48 34.33
C ILE A 532 23.58 -4.99 34.20
N ALA A 533 24.76 -4.67 33.66
CA ALA A 533 25.19 -3.28 33.49
C ALA A 533 24.25 -2.50 32.56
N ALA A 534 23.87 -3.08 31.42
CA ALA A 534 22.95 -2.46 30.47
C ALA A 534 21.54 -2.30 31.07
N ASN A 535 21.04 -3.32 31.77
CA ASN A 535 19.77 -3.28 32.48
C ASN A 535 19.74 -2.11 33.49
N GLN A 536 20.75 -1.98 34.35
CA GLN A 536 20.80 -0.92 35.36
C GLN A 536 20.95 0.48 34.75
N ALA A 537 21.78 0.62 33.71
CA ALA A 537 22.09 1.91 33.10
C ALA A 537 20.92 2.50 32.29
N CYS A 538 20.08 1.64 31.70
CA CYS A 538 19.10 2.07 30.68
C CYS A 538 17.64 1.98 31.11
N ARG A 539 17.35 1.83 32.41
CA ARG A 539 15.98 1.89 32.93
C ARG A 539 15.40 3.27 32.67
N ALA A 540 14.19 3.32 32.16
CA ALA A 540 13.45 4.56 31.99
C ALA A 540 12.00 4.37 32.42
N PRO A 541 11.30 5.43 32.87
CA PRO A 541 9.88 5.35 33.16
C PRO A 541 9.11 4.90 31.91
N PHE A 542 8.05 4.11 32.11
CA PHE A 542 7.16 3.72 31.02
C PHE A 542 6.60 5.00 30.34
N PRO A 543 6.72 5.17 29.00
CA PRO A 543 6.44 6.44 28.34
C PRO A 543 4.98 6.92 28.38
N GLN A 544 4.03 6.05 28.72
CA GLN A 544 2.60 6.39 28.83
C GLN A 544 2.06 6.25 30.26
N SER A 545 0.90 6.85 30.53
CA SER A 545 0.17 6.73 31.79
C SER A 545 -0.87 5.62 31.83
N ASP A 546 -1.45 5.27 30.69
CA ASP A 546 -2.74 4.60 30.54
C ASP A 546 -2.80 3.73 29.26
N PHE A 547 -1.72 2.99 29.00
CA PHE A 547 -1.61 2.12 27.83
C PHE A 547 -2.76 1.10 27.79
N MET A 548 -3.49 1.09 26.66
CA MET A 548 -4.62 0.21 26.37
C MET A 548 -5.72 0.21 27.46
N ASP A 549 -5.92 1.32 28.17
CA ASP A 549 -6.89 1.43 29.27
C ASP A 549 -8.36 1.36 28.82
N ALA A 550 -8.66 1.89 27.64
CA ALA A 550 -9.99 1.93 27.05
C ALA A 550 -10.45 0.58 26.49
N ALA A 551 -9.51 -0.33 26.23
CA ALA A 551 -9.79 -1.61 25.59
C ALA A 551 -10.25 -2.65 26.61
N SER A 552 -11.52 -3.06 26.52
CA SER A 552 -12.08 -4.08 27.43
C SER A 552 -11.30 -5.40 27.30
N GLY A 553 -10.83 -5.94 28.43
CA GLY A 553 -10.02 -7.17 28.47
C GLY A 553 -8.53 -6.92 28.68
N ASN A 554 -8.01 -5.70 28.53
CA ASN A 554 -6.61 -5.46 28.83
C ASN A 554 -6.30 -5.59 30.33
N THR A 555 -5.26 -6.35 30.65
CA THR A 555 -4.76 -6.61 32.01
C THR A 555 -3.36 -6.03 32.25
N ILE A 556 -2.68 -5.57 31.20
CA ILE A 556 -1.31 -5.07 31.25
C ILE A 556 -1.30 -3.62 30.78
N SER A 557 -1.02 -2.70 31.69
CA SER A 557 -1.00 -1.25 31.42
C SER A 557 0.41 -0.64 31.40
N SER A 558 1.44 -1.42 31.76
CA SER A 558 2.85 -1.04 31.73
C SER A 558 3.76 -2.25 31.96
N TRP A 559 5.04 -2.13 31.66
CA TRP A 559 6.08 -3.13 31.93
C TRP A 559 7.44 -2.45 32.12
N ALA A 560 8.47 -3.23 32.45
CA ALA A 560 9.84 -2.75 32.58
C ALA A 560 10.35 -2.16 31.25
N TYR A 561 10.35 -0.84 31.16
CA TYR A 561 10.78 -0.10 29.98
C TYR A 561 12.27 0.26 30.04
N PHE A 562 12.96 0.10 28.92
CA PHE A 562 14.36 0.48 28.77
C PHE A 562 14.50 1.44 27.59
N ASP A 563 15.30 2.50 27.74
CA ASP A 563 15.55 3.44 26.64
C ASP A 563 16.21 2.71 25.44
N PRO A 564 15.60 2.73 24.24
CA PRO A 564 16.10 1.97 23.09
C PRO A 564 17.54 2.32 22.69
N ASN A 565 17.91 3.60 22.73
CA ASN A 565 19.24 4.04 22.31
C ASN A 565 20.31 3.63 23.33
N CYS A 566 20.07 3.89 24.61
CA CYS A 566 20.94 3.50 25.71
C CYS A 566 21.16 1.99 25.70
N LEU A 567 20.08 1.21 25.57
CA LEU A 567 20.15 -0.23 25.68
C LEU A 567 20.97 -0.83 24.52
N TYR A 568 20.69 -0.44 23.27
CA TYR A 568 21.46 -0.86 22.11
C TYR A 568 22.93 -0.44 22.22
N GLN A 569 23.19 0.82 22.57
CA GLN A 569 24.55 1.35 22.73
C GLN A 569 25.33 0.65 23.85
N SER A 570 24.67 0.23 24.94
CA SER A 570 25.32 -0.48 26.05
C SER A 570 25.89 -1.83 25.63
N PHE A 571 25.30 -2.48 24.63
CA PHE A 571 25.83 -3.73 24.07
C PHE A 571 26.81 -3.51 22.91
N ARG A 572 26.53 -2.56 22.00
CA ARG A 572 27.31 -2.33 20.77
C ARG A 572 28.46 -1.35 20.95
N GLY A 573 28.44 -0.51 21.98
CA GLY A 573 29.40 0.57 22.21
C GLY A 573 29.14 1.84 21.39
N SER A 574 28.41 1.75 20.28
CA SER A 574 27.92 2.89 19.49
C SER A 574 26.47 2.65 19.03
N LEU A 575 25.88 3.68 18.42
CA LEU A 575 24.58 3.58 17.76
C LEU A 575 24.73 3.11 16.30
N ASP A 576 25.93 2.84 15.81
CA ASP A 576 26.12 2.36 14.44
C ASP A 576 25.55 0.94 14.30
N SER A 577 25.01 0.64 13.13
CA SER A 577 24.37 -0.66 12.86
C SER A 577 25.40 -1.80 12.83
N GLY A 578 26.65 -1.51 12.44
CA GLY A 578 27.70 -2.50 12.28
C GLY A 578 27.44 -3.51 11.14
N LEU A 579 26.47 -3.20 10.26
CA LEU A 579 26.10 -4.05 9.15
C LEU A 579 27.20 -4.08 8.10
N ASP A 580 27.43 -5.26 7.53
CA ASP A 580 28.37 -5.44 6.42
C ASP A 580 27.72 -4.97 5.11
N PRO A 581 28.19 -3.88 4.46
CA PRO A 581 27.58 -3.38 3.23
C PRO A 581 27.64 -4.38 2.07
N ASP A 582 28.51 -5.39 2.14
CA ASP A 582 28.70 -6.43 1.13
C ASP A 582 27.95 -7.73 1.48
N PHE A 583 27.14 -7.74 2.55
CA PHE A 583 26.34 -8.90 2.94
C PHE A 583 25.42 -9.37 1.80
N GLN A 584 25.49 -10.66 1.50
CA GLN A 584 24.61 -11.31 0.52
C GLN A 584 23.58 -12.17 1.23
N ASP A 585 22.31 -11.87 0.99
CA ASP A 585 21.19 -12.66 1.49
C ASP A 585 20.50 -13.39 0.32
N PRO A 586 20.26 -14.71 0.40
CA PRO A 586 19.44 -15.45 -0.58
C PRO A 586 18.02 -14.91 -0.77
N ASN A 587 17.50 -14.09 0.13
CA ASN A 587 16.21 -13.40 0.00
C ASN A 587 16.30 -12.10 -0.83
N ASN A 588 17.50 -11.59 -1.13
CA ASN A 588 17.66 -10.40 -1.96
C ASN A 588 17.01 -10.62 -3.34
N VAL A 589 16.41 -9.55 -3.86
CA VAL A 589 15.71 -9.55 -5.14
C VAL A 589 16.38 -8.55 -6.06
N ASP A 590 16.73 -8.96 -7.29
CA ASP A 590 17.14 -8.06 -8.36
C ASP A 590 16.37 -8.43 -9.64
N ILE A 591 15.57 -7.49 -10.14
CA ILE A 591 14.63 -7.73 -11.24
C ILE A 591 14.73 -6.61 -12.26
N THR A 592 14.78 -7.01 -13.53
CA THR A 592 14.50 -6.13 -14.67
C THR A 592 13.24 -6.65 -15.38
N GLU A 593 12.17 -5.85 -15.37
CA GLU A 593 10.95 -6.06 -16.14
C GLU A 593 10.91 -5.09 -17.33
N LYS A 594 10.68 -5.59 -18.54
CA LYS A 594 10.53 -4.77 -19.75
C LYS A 594 9.15 -4.97 -20.34
N THR A 595 8.44 -3.88 -20.58
CA THR A 595 7.15 -3.92 -21.29
C THR A 595 7.21 -3.19 -22.61
N ARG A 596 6.55 -3.76 -23.63
CA ARG A 596 6.35 -3.17 -24.95
C ARG A 596 4.89 -3.27 -25.30
N ALA A 597 4.31 -2.18 -25.76
CA ALA A 597 2.92 -2.16 -26.16
C ALA A 597 2.69 -1.45 -27.49
N LEU A 598 1.68 -1.92 -28.22
CA LEU A 598 1.11 -1.31 -29.41
C LEU A 598 -0.40 -1.23 -29.20
N TYR A 599 -1.01 -0.11 -29.56
CA TYR A 599 -2.46 0.01 -29.53
C TYR A 599 -3.02 0.72 -30.75
N LEU A 600 -4.29 0.43 -31.03
CA LEU A 600 -5.14 1.16 -31.98
C LEU A 600 -6.51 1.38 -31.34
N LEU A 601 -7.06 2.58 -31.48
CA LEU A 601 -8.34 2.98 -30.91
C LEU A 601 -9.10 3.85 -31.93
N GLY A 602 -10.39 3.59 -32.10
CA GLY A 602 -11.32 4.48 -32.81
C GLY A 602 -12.37 5.01 -31.86
N GLU A 603 -12.48 6.32 -31.71
CA GLU A 603 -13.59 7.02 -31.07
C GLU A 603 -14.66 7.30 -32.12
N PHE A 604 -15.94 7.08 -31.78
CA PHE A 604 -17.06 7.23 -32.70
C PHE A 604 -18.20 8.04 -32.09
N SER A 605 -18.96 8.68 -32.98
CA SER A 605 -20.23 9.35 -32.67
C SER A 605 -21.21 9.02 -33.80
N SER A 606 -22.36 8.45 -33.46
CA SER A 606 -23.32 7.94 -34.45
C SER A 606 -24.75 7.90 -33.90
N SER A 607 -25.67 7.31 -34.67
CA SER A 607 -27.01 6.95 -34.21
C SER A 607 -27.25 5.46 -34.41
N LEU A 608 -27.52 4.74 -33.32
CA LEU A 608 -27.84 3.31 -33.32
C LEU A 608 -29.21 3.10 -32.68
N PHE A 609 -30.07 2.29 -33.31
CA PHE A 609 -31.45 2.06 -32.86
C PHE A 609 -32.28 3.35 -32.70
N GLY A 610 -31.95 4.41 -33.44
CA GLY A 610 -32.59 5.72 -33.34
C GLY A 610 -32.12 6.58 -32.17
N LEU A 611 -31.11 6.13 -31.41
CA LEU A 611 -30.54 6.83 -30.27
C LEU A 611 -29.15 7.38 -30.61
N PRO A 612 -28.80 8.61 -30.19
CA PRO A 612 -27.41 9.07 -30.24
C PRO A 612 -26.51 8.15 -29.43
N VAL A 613 -25.36 7.80 -29.99
CA VAL A 613 -24.36 6.97 -29.32
C VAL A 613 -22.96 7.51 -29.56
N THR A 614 -22.20 7.63 -28.48
CA THR A 614 -20.77 7.95 -28.52
C THR A 614 -19.99 6.83 -27.85
N GLY A 615 -18.79 6.53 -28.32
CA GLY A 615 -18.01 5.46 -27.72
C GLY A 615 -16.63 5.30 -28.31
N ASN A 616 -15.98 4.21 -27.95
CA ASN A 616 -14.69 3.83 -28.47
C ASN A 616 -14.58 2.31 -28.63
N VAL A 617 -13.82 1.89 -29.64
CA VAL A 617 -13.42 0.50 -29.86
C VAL A 617 -11.92 0.45 -30.08
N GLY A 618 -11.23 -0.43 -29.39
CA GLY A 618 -9.77 -0.48 -29.45
C GLY A 618 -9.18 -1.83 -29.08
N LEU A 619 -7.92 -1.98 -29.44
CA LEU A 619 -7.12 -3.16 -29.20
C LEU A 619 -5.74 -2.75 -28.75
N ARG A 620 -5.26 -3.35 -27.66
CA ARG A 620 -3.90 -3.18 -27.16
C ARG A 620 -3.19 -4.52 -27.08
N TRP A 621 -1.99 -4.62 -27.63
CA TRP A 621 -1.08 -5.74 -27.44
C TRP A 621 0.02 -5.33 -26.47
N VAL A 622 0.34 -6.19 -25.51
CA VAL A 622 1.39 -5.98 -24.51
C VAL A 622 2.28 -7.20 -24.46
N LYS A 623 3.60 -6.99 -24.46
CA LYS A 623 4.60 -8.01 -24.17
C LYS A 623 5.42 -7.62 -22.95
N THR A 624 5.57 -8.57 -22.03
CA THR A 624 6.35 -8.42 -20.80
C THR A 624 7.48 -9.44 -20.80
N ASP A 625 8.72 -8.99 -20.61
CA ASP A 625 9.89 -9.83 -20.43
C ASP A 625 10.48 -9.57 -19.03
N VAL A 626 10.70 -10.63 -18.25
CA VAL A 626 11.23 -10.58 -16.88
C VAL A 626 12.58 -11.27 -16.82
N ARG A 627 13.57 -10.60 -16.21
CA ARG A 627 14.84 -11.19 -15.78
C ARG A 627 14.94 -11.02 -14.27
N SER A 628 15.06 -12.11 -13.53
CA SER A 628 15.28 -12.10 -12.08
C SER A 628 16.61 -12.74 -11.75
N GLU A 629 17.38 -12.08 -10.89
CA GLU A 629 18.65 -12.56 -10.35
C GLU A 629 18.52 -12.75 -8.84
N GLY A 630 19.11 -13.83 -8.34
CA GLY A 630 19.21 -14.13 -6.91
C GLY A 630 20.49 -14.90 -6.62
N VAL A 631 20.82 -15.08 -5.35
CA VAL A 631 22.01 -15.86 -4.94
C VAL A 631 21.61 -17.17 -4.27
N ARG A 632 22.44 -18.20 -4.41
CA ARG A 632 22.29 -19.50 -3.76
C ARG A 632 23.58 -19.89 -3.06
N THR A 633 23.46 -20.45 -1.86
CA THR A 633 24.60 -20.96 -1.09
C THR A 633 24.48 -22.47 -0.87
N ASP A 634 25.62 -23.15 -0.80
CA ASP A 634 25.68 -24.54 -0.35
C ASP A 634 25.41 -24.60 1.15
N LEU A 635 24.79 -25.69 1.61
CA LEU A 635 24.41 -25.90 3.01
C LEU A 635 25.26 -27.00 3.66
N GLN A 636 25.42 -26.92 4.98
CA GLN A 636 26.00 -27.96 5.81
C GLN A 636 25.04 -28.32 6.94
N ILE A 637 25.07 -29.58 7.36
CA ILE A 637 24.32 -30.06 8.52
C ILE A 637 25.23 -29.96 9.73
N GLU A 638 24.77 -29.27 10.76
CA GLU A 638 25.40 -29.27 12.07
C GLU A 638 24.53 -29.99 13.10
N ASP A 639 25.15 -30.88 13.87
CA ASP A 639 24.53 -31.61 14.97
C ASP A 639 24.64 -30.76 16.25
N ASN A 640 23.50 -30.50 16.91
CA ASN A 640 23.45 -29.70 18.13
C ASN A 640 23.83 -30.50 19.39
N GLY A 641 23.99 -31.82 19.28
CA GLY A 641 24.40 -32.71 20.36
C GLY A 641 23.26 -33.15 21.30
N ASP A 642 22.02 -32.75 21.02
CA ASP A 642 20.81 -33.11 21.77
C ASP A 642 19.82 -33.96 20.95
N GLY A 643 20.26 -34.48 19.80
CA GLY A 643 19.44 -35.23 18.86
C GLY A 643 18.73 -34.37 17.82
N THR A 644 18.96 -33.06 17.82
CA THR A 644 18.51 -32.14 16.77
C THR A 644 19.64 -31.70 15.84
N ILE A 645 19.29 -31.28 14.64
CA ILE A 645 20.21 -30.74 13.63
C ILE A 645 19.83 -29.31 13.24
N ARG A 646 20.76 -28.59 12.62
CA ARG A 646 20.52 -27.32 11.94
C ARG A 646 21.20 -27.26 10.57
N LEU A 647 20.64 -26.46 9.66
CA LEU A 647 21.24 -26.17 8.36
C LEU A 647 22.04 -24.87 8.45
N GLN A 648 23.28 -24.88 7.96
CA GLN A 648 24.14 -23.70 7.91
C GLN A 648 24.63 -23.40 6.49
N PRO A 649 24.55 -22.14 6.03
CA PRO A 649 25.23 -21.68 4.83
C PRO A 649 26.74 -21.87 4.93
N THR A 650 27.36 -22.30 3.83
CA THR A 650 28.83 -22.34 3.71
C THR A 650 29.46 -20.96 3.53
N GLY A 651 28.65 -19.94 3.21
CA GLY A 651 29.10 -18.58 2.88
C GLY A 651 29.60 -18.40 1.45
N ASN A 652 29.67 -19.47 0.65
CA ASN A 652 29.94 -19.38 -0.79
C ASN A 652 28.62 -19.17 -1.53
N TYR A 653 28.50 -18.06 -2.27
CA TYR A 653 27.30 -17.71 -3.03
C TYR A 653 27.53 -17.85 -4.54
N THR A 654 26.52 -18.39 -5.24
CA THR A 654 26.45 -18.47 -6.70
C THR A 654 25.24 -17.71 -7.20
N THR A 655 25.42 -16.88 -8.23
CA THR A 655 24.31 -16.15 -8.85
C THR A 655 23.48 -17.08 -9.72
N GLN A 656 22.16 -17.03 -9.53
CA GLN A 656 21.17 -17.70 -10.34
C GLN A 656 20.40 -16.66 -11.15
N VAL A 657 20.13 -16.97 -12.42
CA VAL A 657 19.44 -16.05 -13.34
C VAL A 657 18.25 -16.78 -13.97
N PHE A 658 17.05 -16.25 -13.72
CA PHE A 658 15.81 -16.75 -14.28
C PHE A 658 15.25 -15.75 -15.30
N LYS A 659 14.64 -16.28 -16.36
CA LYS A 659 13.99 -15.48 -17.40
C LYS A 659 12.61 -16.05 -17.69
N ALA A 660 11.63 -15.18 -17.79
CA ALA A 660 10.28 -15.52 -18.18
C ALA A 660 9.65 -14.37 -18.99
N GLY A 661 8.47 -14.61 -19.54
CA GLY A 661 7.72 -13.57 -20.23
C GLY A 661 6.32 -14.00 -20.60
N ASN A 662 5.54 -13.04 -21.09
CA ASN A 662 4.19 -13.26 -21.59
C ASN A 662 3.82 -12.21 -22.64
N ASP A 663 2.82 -12.53 -23.45
CA ASP A 663 2.16 -11.60 -24.35
C ASP A 663 0.65 -11.69 -24.18
N LYS A 664 -0.01 -10.53 -24.15
CA LYS A 664 -1.45 -10.42 -23.92
C LYS A 664 -2.08 -9.45 -24.91
N LEU A 665 -3.29 -9.79 -25.33
CA LEU A 665 -4.11 -8.99 -26.22
C LEU A 665 -5.36 -8.51 -25.46
N LEU A 666 -5.56 -7.20 -25.41
CA LEU A 666 -6.55 -6.50 -24.60
C LEU A 666 -7.52 -5.72 -25.51
N PRO A 667 -8.59 -6.35 -26.01
CA PRO A 667 -9.67 -5.64 -26.68
C PRO A 667 -10.48 -4.81 -25.66
N SER A 668 -11.04 -3.69 -26.14
CA SER A 668 -11.92 -2.82 -25.37
C SER A 668 -13.00 -2.22 -26.27
N LEU A 669 -14.21 -2.13 -25.73
CA LEU A 669 -15.35 -1.46 -26.32
C LEU A 669 -16.09 -0.72 -25.20
N ASN A 670 -16.36 0.56 -25.42
CA ASN A 670 -17.22 1.38 -24.57
C ASN A 670 -18.23 2.11 -25.45
N ALA A 671 -19.48 2.20 -24.99
CA ALA A 671 -20.51 2.99 -25.67
C ALA A 671 -21.47 3.61 -24.66
N ALA A 672 -21.86 4.86 -24.93
CA ALA A 672 -22.83 5.62 -24.16
C ALA A 672 -23.99 6.00 -25.08
N PHE A 673 -25.16 5.47 -24.79
CA PHE A 673 -26.40 5.75 -25.50
C PHE A 673 -27.16 6.85 -24.76
N GLU A 674 -27.51 7.91 -25.47
CA GLU A 674 -28.41 8.94 -24.97
C GLU A 674 -29.86 8.45 -25.14
N LEU A 675 -30.44 7.88 -24.08
CA LEU A 675 -31.85 7.43 -24.10
C LEU A 675 -32.79 8.64 -24.11
N ARG A 676 -32.40 9.69 -23.38
CA ARG A 676 -33.00 11.03 -23.33
C ARG A 676 -31.88 12.04 -23.04
N PRO A 677 -32.09 13.36 -23.25
CA PRO A 677 -31.07 14.36 -22.95
C PRO A 677 -30.51 14.28 -21.52
N ASP A 678 -31.30 13.78 -20.56
CA ASP A 678 -30.95 13.63 -19.15
C ASP A 678 -30.74 12.17 -18.70
N VAL A 679 -30.84 11.18 -19.61
CA VAL A 679 -30.68 9.76 -19.26
C VAL A 679 -29.70 9.07 -20.20
N LEU A 680 -28.62 8.55 -19.63
CA LEU A 680 -27.59 7.81 -20.35
C LEU A 680 -27.59 6.33 -19.97
N LEU A 681 -27.42 5.48 -20.96
CA LEU A 681 -27.12 4.05 -20.79
C LEU A 681 -25.68 3.81 -21.27
N ARG A 682 -24.80 3.34 -20.38
CA ARG A 682 -23.41 3.03 -20.71
C ARG A 682 -23.16 1.54 -20.68
N VAL A 683 -22.39 1.07 -21.65
CA VAL A 683 -21.95 -0.33 -21.77
C VAL A 683 -20.44 -0.37 -21.94
N GLY A 684 -19.80 -1.32 -21.27
CA GLY A 684 -18.37 -1.60 -21.41
C GLY A 684 -18.14 -3.10 -21.55
N ALA A 685 -17.28 -3.50 -22.50
CA ALA A 685 -16.80 -4.87 -22.64
C ALA A 685 -15.31 -4.85 -22.97
N TYR A 686 -14.48 -5.43 -22.09
CA TYR A 686 -13.02 -5.31 -22.23
C TYR A 686 -12.29 -6.45 -21.56
N ARG A 687 -11.04 -6.64 -21.99
CA ARG A 687 -10.09 -7.52 -21.30
C ARG A 687 -9.06 -6.67 -20.55
N ALA A 688 -8.84 -6.98 -19.28
CA ALA A 688 -7.87 -6.30 -18.43
C ALA A 688 -6.80 -7.28 -17.94
N MET A 689 -5.68 -6.74 -17.46
CA MET A 689 -4.60 -7.51 -16.86
C MET A 689 -4.05 -6.77 -15.64
N SER A 690 -3.72 -7.52 -14.58
CA SER A 690 -2.91 -7.07 -13.45
C SER A 690 -1.63 -7.89 -13.43
N ARG A 691 -0.49 -7.24 -13.62
CA ARG A 691 0.81 -7.90 -13.55
C ARG A 691 1.12 -8.31 -12.10
N PRO A 692 1.84 -9.43 -11.88
CA PRO A 692 2.31 -9.78 -10.54
C PRO A 692 3.12 -8.65 -9.93
N ASP A 693 3.08 -8.53 -8.61
CA ASP A 693 3.95 -7.62 -7.86
C ASP A 693 5.41 -7.81 -8.27
N ILE A 694 6.14 -6.71 -8.41
CA ILE A 694 7.50 -6.79 -8.93
C ILE A 694 8.38 -7.59 -7.98
N ALA A 695 8.24 -7.43 -6.65
CA ALA A 695 8.97 -8.23 -5.67
C ALA A 695 8.62 -9.73 -5.74
N ALA A 696 7.37 -10.07 -6.08
CA ALA A 696 6.91 -11.45 -6.20
C ALA A 696 7.51 -12.18 -7.42
N LEU A 697 8.13 -11.47 -8.37
CA LEU A 697 8.89 -12.05 -9.49
C LEU A 697 10.33 -12.43 -9.09
N GLY A 698 10.68 -12.32 -7.79
CA GLY A 698 12.01 -12.59 -7.27
C GLY A 698 12.42 -14.06 -7.36
N ALA A 699 13.71 -14.28 -7.55
CA ALA A 699 14.34 -15.60 -7.53
C ALA A 699 14.90 -15.96 -6.14
N GLY A 700 14.50 -15.26 -5.07
CA GLY A 700 15.01 -15.50 -3.73
C GLY A 700 14.46 -16.79 -3.11
N ARG A 701 15.20 -17.33 -2.14
CA ARG A 701 14.74 -18.45 -1.31
C ARG A 701 14.95 -18.12 0.16
N THR A 702 13.92 -18.32 0.96
CA THR A 702 14.03 -18.24 2.40
C THR A 702 14.51 -19.58 2.93
N ILE A 703 15.64 -19.53 3.64
CA ILE A 703 16.24 -20.69 4.32
C ILE A 703 16.37 -20.29 5.78
N ASN A 704 15.67 -20.99 6.67
CA ASN A 704 15.75 -20.70 8.10
C ASN A 704 17.04 -21.31 8.68
N VAL A 705 18.01 -20.43 8.90
CA VAL A 705 19.36 -20.76 9.37
C VAL A 705 19.63 -20.20 10.78
N SER A 706 18.56 -19.82 11.50
CA SER A 706 18.67 -19.20 12.82
C SER A 706 19.28 -20.15 13.87
N SER A 707 19.98 -19.60 14.87
CA SER A 707 20.61 -20.37 15.95
C SER A 707 19.63 -21.14 16.83
N ASP A 708 18.36 -20.73 16.83
CA ASP A 708 17.27 -21.37 17.57
C ASP A 708 16.46 -22.36 16.70
N ALA A 709 16.69 -22.42 15.39
CA ALA A 709 16.03 -23.37 14.50
C ALA A 709 16.72 -24.74 14.60
N THR A 710 16.07 -25.65 15.32
CA THR A 710 16.53 -27.03 15.52
C THR A 710 15.49 -28.01 14.98
N TYR A 711 15.91 -28.91 14.11
CA TYR A 711 15.04 -29.91 13.48
C TYR A 711 15.35 -31.31 14.01
N GLY A 712 14.33 -32.15 14.17
CA GLY A 712 14.51 -33.53 14.63
C GLY A 712 15.15 -34.44 13.56
N ASN A 713 15.07 -34.05 12.29
CA ASN A 713 15.67 -34.78 11.17
C ASN A 713 15.87 -33.86 9.95
N LEU A 714 16.58 -34.36 8.92
CA LEU A 714 16.88 -33.60 7.70
C LEU A 714 15.63 -33.30 6.85
N ALA A 715 14.66 -34.19 6.79
CA ALA A 715 13.46 -33.97 5.98
C ALA A 715 12.68 -32.74 6.49
N ASP A 716 12.52 -32.61 7.82
CA ASP A 716 11.86 -31.45 8.44
C ASP A 716 12.64 -30.15 8.18
N ALA A 717 13.98 -30.21 8.20
CA ALA A 717 14.83 -29.05 7.92
C ALA A 717 14.74 -28.59 6.47
N LEU A 718 14.59 -29.53 5.54
CA LEU A 718 14.44 -29.25 4.11
C LEU A 718 13.05 -28.71 3.76
N ASP A 719 12.02 -29.16 4.50
CA ASP A 719 10.66 -28.68 4.32
C ASP A 719 10.50 -27.19 4.69
N ASP A 720 11.40 -26.60 5.50
CA ASP A 720 11.35 -25.17 5.84
C ASP A 720 11.92 -24.24 4.74
N ILE A 721 12.45 -24.80 3.64
CA ILE A 721 12.93 -24.02 2.50
C ILE A 721 11.75 -23.64 1.60
N SER A 722 11.57 -22.33 1.39
CA SER A 722 10.51 -21.78 0.55
C SER A 722 11.04 -20.76 -0.44
N ALA A 723 10.37 -20.63 -1.58
CA ALA A 723 10.65 -19.59 -2.55
C ALA A 723 10.01 -18.27 -2.10
N SER A 724 10.78 -17.18 -2.07
CA SER A 724 10.24 -15.86 -1.74
C SER A 724 9.53 -15.19 -2.94
N GLY A 725 9.66 -15.78 -4.14
CA GLY A 725 8.99 -15.33 -5.36
C GLY A 725 8.95 -16.39 -6.46
N ASN A 726 8.33 -16.02 -7.58
CA ASN A 726 8.23 -16.82 -8.78
C ASN A 726 8.49 -15.95 -10.03
N PRO A 727 9.69 -16.02 -10.64
CA PRO A 727 10.01 -15.27 -11.85
C PRO A 727 9.11 -15.60 -13.05
N ALA A 728 8.42 -16.75 -13.04
CA ALA A 728 7.52 -17.20 -14.10
C ALA A 728 6.05 -16.87 -13.86
N ALA A 729 5.71 -16.17 -12.77
CA ALA A 729 4.34 -15.79 -12.44
C ALA A 729 3.67 -15.05 -13.62
N GLN A 730 2.46 -15.45 -13.94
CA GLN A 730 1.66 -14.86 -15.01
C GLN A 730 0.73 -13.77 -14.45
N PRO A 731 0.35 -12.77 -15.27
CA PRO A 731 -0.60 -11.75 -14.83
C PRO A 731 -1.99 -12.34 -14.61
N LEU A 732 -2.71 -11.80 -13.61
CA LEU A 732 -4.13 -12.05 -13.43
C LEU A 732 -4.89 -11.34 -14.56
N MET A 733 -5.53 -12.12 -15.42
CA MET A 733 -6.32 -11.65 -16.55
C MET A 733 -7.79 -11.56 -16.15
N SER A 734 -8.55 -10.67 -16.79
CA SER A 734 -10.01 -10.68 -16.67
C SER A 734 -10.73 -10.31 -17.95
N TRP A 735 -11.83 -11.03 -18.24
CA TRP A 735 -12.90 -10.53 -19.10
C TRP A 735 -13.90 -9.75 -18.24
N ASN A 736 -14.35 -8.60 -18.74
CA ASN A 736 -15.17 -7.68 -17.98
C ASN A 736 -16.35 -7.21 -18.82
N GLY A 737 -17.51 -7.11 -18.19
CA GLY A 737 -18.72 -6.51 -18.73
C GLY A 737 -19.33 -5.55 -17.71
N ASP A 738 -19.68 -4.34 -18.17
CA ASP A 738 -20.27 -3.29 -17.36
C ASP A 738 -21.52 -2.72 -18.04
N LEU A 739 -22.58 -2.49 -17.26
CA LEU A 739 -23.83 -1.85 -17.70
C LEU A 739 -24.25 -0.82 -16.66
N SER A 740 -24.37 0.46 -17.04
CA SER A 740 -24.75 1.57 -16.16
C SER A 740 -25.94 2.35 -16.74
N LEU A 741 -26.92 2.68 -15.89
CA LEU A 741 -28.01 3.59 -16.21
C LEU A 741 -27.89 4.83 -15.32
N GLU A 742 -27.87 6.00 -15.94
CA GLU A 742 -27.56 7.28 -15.29
C GLU A 742 -28.63 8.31 -15.62
N TRP A 743 -29.12 9.02 -14.62
CA TRP A 743 -30.14 10.05 -14.73
C TRP A 743 -29.65 11.36 -14.10
N TYR A 744 -29.72 12.44 -14.89
CA TYR A 744 -29.22 13.77 -14.60
C TYR A 744 -30.33 14.83 -14.66
N PRO A 745 -31.34 14.79 -13.76
CA PRO A 745 -32.53 15.64 -13.88
C PRO A 745 -32.26 17.15 -13.80
N ASN A 746 -31.16 17.56 -13.17
CA ASN A 746 -30.71 18.95 -13.09
C ASN A 746 -29.20 19.00 -12.73
N PRO A 747 -28.54 20.18 -12.80
CA PRO A 747 -27.10 20.28 -12.53
C PRO A 747 -26.65 19.80 -11.14
N ASP A 748 -27.55 19.80 -10.15
CA ASP A 748 -27.25 19.43 -8.76
C ASP A 748 -27.70 18.00 -8.39
N THR A 749 -28.22 17.23 -9.34
CA THR A 749 -28.81 15.90 -9.07
C THR A 749 -28.34 14.86 -10.06
N MET A 750 -27.84 13.74 -9.53
CA MET A 750 -27.45 12.56 -10.30
C MET A 750 -27.90 11.30 -9.57
N LEU A 751 -28.50 10.38 -10.31
CA LEU A 751 -28.75 9.01 -9.87
C LEU A 751 -28.09 8.07 -10.89
N ALA A 752 -27.23 7.18 -10.43
CA ALA A 752 -26.57 6.19 -11.27
C ALA A 752 -26.66 4.80 -10.62
N GLY A 753 -27.00 3.80 -11.42
CA GLY A 753 -26.97 2.40 -11.01
C GLY A 753 -26.24 1.58 -12.06
N ALA A 754 -25.32 0.73 -11.63
CA ALA A 754 -24.56 -0.13 -12.52
C ALA A 754 -24.52 -1.58 -12.02
N VAL A 755 -24.44 -2.51 -12.96
CA VAL A 755 -24.10 -3.91 -12.72
C VAL A 755 -22.87 -4.26 -13.51
N TYR A 756 -22.03 -5.12 -12.96
CA TYR A 756 -20.79 -5.53 -13.60
C TYR A 756 -20.49 -7.00 -13.32
N TRP A 757 -19.80 -7.61 -14.27
CA TRP A 757 -19.35 -9.00 -14.25
C TRP A 757 -17.89 -9.06 -14.65
N LYS A 758 -17.12 -9.88 -13.95
CA LYS A 758 -15.73 -10.17 -14.24
C LYS A 758 -15.53 -11.68 -14.21
N GLN A 759 -14.76 -12.21 -15.16
CA GLN A 759 -14.21 -13.55 -15.10
C GLN A 759 -12.70 -13.45 -15.09
N PHE A 760 -12.09 -13.85 -13.98
CA PHE A 760 -10.65 -13.88 -13.79
C PHE A 760 -10.05 -15.20 -14.27
N ASN A 761 -8.82 -15.13 -14.76
CA ASN A 761 -7.97 -16.27 -15.11
C ASN A 761 -6.52 -15.92 -14.73
N GLY A 762 -5.78 -16.85 -14.12
CA GLY A 762 -4.42 -16.59 -13.64
C GLY A 762 -4.31 -16.40 -12.12
N GLY A 763 -5.01 -17.23 -11.34
CA GLY A 763 -4.92 -17.24 -9.89
C GLY A 763 -3.62 -17.87 -9.37
N THR A 764 -3.51 -18.14 -8.06
CA THR A 764 -2.29 -18.73 -7.46
C THR A 764 -2.59 -19.93 -6.57
N ALA A 765 -1.73 -20.94 -6.63
CA ALA A 765 -1.75 -22.09 -5.74
C ALA A 765 -0.36 -22.39 -5.17
N THR A 766 -0.31 -22.98 -3.98
CA THR A 766 0.92 -23.44 -3.34
C THR A 766 1.32 -24.81 -3.89
N ALA A 767 2.50 -24.90 -4.51
CA ALA A 767 3.06 -26.15 -5.03
C ALA A 767 4.44 -26.46 -4.44
N LEU A 768 4.74 -27.75 -4.28
CA LEU A 768 6.09 -28.23 -3.93
C LEU A 768 6.92 -28.46 -5.20
N VAL A 769 7.84 -27.55 -5.50
CA VAL A 769 8.71 -27.59 -6.67
C VAL A 769 10.04 -28.26 -6.32
N PRO A 770 10.43 -29.37 -6.97
CA PRO A 770 11.70 -30.02 -6.69
C PRO A 770 12.87 -29.15 -7.20
N GLU A 771 13.74 -28.72 -6.28
CA GLU A 771 14.97 -27.99 -6.58
C GLU A 771 16.21 -28.74 -6.08
N THR A 772 17.35 -28.49 -6.72
CA THR A 772 18.62 -29.13 -6.35
C THR A 772 19.48 -28.23 -5.46
N TYR A 773 19.93 -28.76 -4.33
CA TYR A 773 20.86 -28.14 -3.38
C TYR A 773 22.10 -29.00 -3.17
N THR A 774 23.23 -28.36 -2.85
CA THR A 774 24.42 -29.07 -2.34
C THR A 774 24.41 -29.01 -0.82
N ILE A 775 24.34 -30.16 -0.17
CA ILE A 775 24.33 -30.30 1.29
C ILE A 775 25.45 -31.24 1.70
N ASN A 776 26.37 -30.78 2.56
CA ASN A 776 27.58 -31.53 2.93
C ASN A 776 28.39 -32.03 1.69
N GLY A 777 28.39 -31.25 0.61
CA GLY A 777 29.06 -31.61 -0.65
C GLY A 777 28.31 -32.64 -1.52
N GLN A 778 27.11 -33.08 -1.12
CA GLN A 778 26.26 -33.98 -1.91
C GLN A 778 25.07 -33.24 -2.51
N THR A 779 24.68 -33.64 -3.72
CA THR A 779 23.50 -33.11 -4.41
C THR A 779 22.22 -33.75 -3.86
N VAL A 780 21.33 -32.95 -3.29
CA VAL A 780 20.05 -33.36 -2.70
C VAL A 780 18.91 -32.62 -3.41
N THR A 781 17.80 -33.32 -3.67
CA THR A 781 16.56 -32.69 -4.17
C THR A 781 15.70 -32.28 -2.98
N VAL A 782 15.31 -31.01 -2.97
CA VAL A 782 14.53 -30.36 -1.92
C VAL A 782 13.17 -29.96 -2.50
N PRO A 783 12.05 -30.35 -1.87
CA PRO A 783 10.74 -29.84 -2.25
C PRO A 783 10.58 -28.41 -1.74
N VAL A 784 10.70 -27.43 -2.62
CA VAL A 784 10.58 -26.01 -2.27
C VAL A 784 9.12 -25.57 -2.41
N ARG A 785 8.51 -25.05 -1.34
CA ARG A 785 7.19 -24.41 -1.42
C ARG A 785 7.27 -23.14 -2.26
N GLN A 786 6.46 -23.05 -3.31
CA GLN A 786 6.37 -21.89 -4.20
C GLN A 786 4.92 -21.60 -4.61
N GLN A 787 4.55 -20.33 -4.68
CA GLN A 787 3.31 -19.90 -5.32
C GLN A 787 3.44 -19.99 -6.85
N VAL A 788 2.56 -20.75 -7.48
CA VAL A 788 2.50 -20.94 -8.94
C VAL A 788 1.20 -20.39 -9.50
N THR A 789 1.22 -19.89 -10.73
CA THR A 789 0.00 -19.41 -11.39
C THR A 789 -0.85 -20.58 -11.87
N THR A 790 -2.16 -20.53 -11.61
CA THR A 790 -3.15 -21.51 -12.10
C THR A 790 -3.94 -20.95 -13.28
N ASP A 791 -4.49 -21.85 -14.09
CA ASP A 791 -5.38 -21.51 -15.19
C ASP A 791 -6.87 -21.56 -14.77
N ASP A 792 -7.15 -21.69 -13.48
CA ASP A 792 -8.51 -21.77 -12.96
C ASP A 792 -9.25 -20.46 -13.19
N ASP A 793 -10.52 -20.60 -13.56
CA ASP A 793 -11.42 -19.47 -13.76
C ASP A 793 -12.20 -19.18 -12.47
N SER A 794 -12.33 -17.90 -12.14
CA SER A 794 -13.21 -17.43 -11.07
C SER A 794 -14.04 -16.26 -11.58
N THR A 795 -15.21 -16.06 -10.99
CA THR A 795 -16.16 -15.03 -11.37
C THR A 795 -16.39 -14.05 -10.23
N LEU A 796 -16.69 -12.81 -10.60
CA LEU A 796 -17.17 -11.78 -9.70
C LEU A 796 -18.34 -11.08 -10.35
N THR A 797 -19.41 -10.92 -9.59
CA THR A 797 -20.55 -10.08 -9.98
C THR A 797 -20.74 -8.97 -8.95
N GLY A 798 -21.17 -7.81 -9.41
CA GLY A 798 -21.42 -6.72 -8.50
C GLY A 798 -22.40 -5.69 -9.02
N LEU A 799 -22.80 -4.83 -8.10
CA LEU A 799 -23.77 -3.76 -8.29
C LEU A 799 -23.25 -2.49 -7.59
N GLU A 800 -23.32 -1.37 -8.30
CA GLU A 800 -22.98 -0.04 -7.79
C GLU A 800 -24.22 0.86 -7.83
N LEU A 801 -24.40 1.67 -6.79
CA LEU A 801 -25.40 2.73 -6.73
C LEU A 801 -24.72 4.03 -6.32
N SER A 802 -25.05 5.14 -6.98
CA SER A 802 -24.55 6.47 -6.65
C SER A 802 -25.69 7.48 -6.76
N VAL A 803 -25.86 8.29 -5.71
CA VAL A 803 -26.88 9.34 -5.65
C VAL A 803 -26.24 10.62 -5.12
N THR A 804 -26.39 11.71 -5.86
CA THR A 804 -26.02 13.06 -5.43
C THR A 804 -27.23 13.97 -5.59
N HIS A 805 -27.54 14.77 -4.59
CA HIS A 805 -28.65 15.72 -4.67
C HIS A 805 -28.46 16.92 -3.74
N ARG A 806 -28.88 18.11 -4.21
CA ARG A 806 -29.01 19.31 -3.38
C ARG A 806 -30.47 19.65 -3.11
N LEU A 807 -30.78 19.94 -1.85
CA LEU A 807 -32.10 20.30 -1.34
C LEU A 807 -32.39 21.81 -1.51
N SER A 808 -32.12 22.36 -2.69
CA SER A 808 -32.22 23.81 -2.97
C SER A 808 -33.64 24.38 -2.85
N TYR A 809 -34.65 23.52 -2.81
CA TYR A 809 -36.07 23.87 -2.61
C TYR A 809 -36.47 24.06 -1.15
N LEU A 810 -35.61 23.72 -0.19
CA LEU A 810 -35.90 23.97 1.23
C LEU A 810 -35.81 25.47 1.54
N PRO A 811 -36.57 25.98 2.54
CA PRO A 811 -36.44 27.37 2.96
C PRO A 811 -35.07 27.64 3.58
N LYS A 812 -34.61 28.89 3.46
CA LYS A 812 -33.36 29.34 4.10
C LYS A 812 -33.40 29.09 5.62
N PRO A 813 -32.27 28.63 6.21
CA PRO A 813 -30.97 28.45 5.58
C PRO A 813 -30.70 27.03 5.07
N PHE A 814 -31.73 26.18 4.90
CA PHE A 814 -31.57 24.78 4.51
C PHE A 814 -31.45 24.55 2.98
N ASP A 815 -31.58 25.61 2.18
CA ASP A 815 -31.36 25.63 0.72
C ASP A 815 -29.89 25.36 0.30
N GLY A 816 -28.97 25.36 1.27
CA GLY A 816 -27.58 24.95 1.12
C GLY A 816 -27.30 23.47 1.41
N LEU A 817 -28.29 22.71 1.89
CA LEU A 817 -28.09 21.30 2.22
C LEU A 817 -28.01 20.43 0.96
N GLY A 818 -27.16 19.42 0.99
CA GLY A 818 -27.23 18.31 0.06
C GLY A 818 -26.44 17.11 0.55
N PHE A 819 -26.48 16.05 -0.25
CA PHE A 819 -25.84 14.79 0.08
C PHE A 819 -25.30 14.09 -1.16
N LYS A 820 -24.34 13.20 -0.91
CA LYS A 820 -23.82 12.22 -1.87
C LYS A 820 -23.74 10.87 -1.17
N VAL A 821 -24.26 9.81 -1.77
CA VAL A 821 -24.18 8.44 -1.27
C VAL A 821 -23.70 7.54 -2.39
N SER A 822 -22.79 6.63 -2.08
CA SER A 822 -22.24 5.65 -2.98
C SER A 822 -22.17 4.31 -2.26
N TYR A 823 -22.65 3.25 -2.92
CA TYR A 823 -22.69 1.90 -2.39
C TYR A 823 -22.25 0.91 -3.47
N ASN A 824 -21.42 -0.04 -3.10
CA ASN A 824 -20.98 -1.14 -3.93
C ASN A 824 -21.18 -2.47 -3.19
N TYR A 825 -21.82 -3.41 -3.87
CA TYR A 825 -21.90 -4.81 -3.47
C TYR A 825 -21.20 -5.67 -4.51
N ALA A 826 -20.38 -6.61 -4.07
CA ALA A 826 -19.74 -7.59 -4.93
C ALA A 826 -19.68 -8.95 -4.25
N ASP A 827 -19.79 -10.00 -5.05
CA ASP A 827 -19.57 -11.39 -4.64
C ASP A 827 -18.62 -12.05 -5.63
N ALA A 828 -17.67 -12.82 -5.12
CA ALA A 828 -16.61 -13.46 -5.89
C ALA A 828 -16.35 -14.87 -5.35
N ASP A 829 -16.08 -15.81 -6.26
CA ASP A 829 -15.76 -17.21 -5.97
C ASP A 829 -14.26 -17.52 -6.07
N TYR A 830 -13.41 -16.47 -6.13
CA TYR A 830 -11.96 -16.62 -6.20
C TYR A 830 -11.41 -17.18 -4.88
N GLU A 831 -10.52 -18.17 -4.97
CA GLU A 831 -9.90 -18.84 -3.82
C GLU A 831 -8.39 -18.59 -3.76
N THR A 832 -7.89 -18.25 -2.57
CA THR A 832 -6.46 -18.12 -2.24
C THR A 832 -6.12 -19.06 -1.08
N GLN A 833 -5.32 -20.09 -1.35
CA GLN A 833 -4.90 -21.05 -0.33
C GLN A 833 -3.91 -20.42 0.67
N ASP A 834 -4.05 -20.70 1.96
CA ASP A 834 -3.04 -20.34 2.97
C ASP A 834 -1.72 -21.06 2.67
N SER A 835 -0.60 -20.34 2.76
CA SER A 835 0.72 -20.86 2.37
C SER A 835 1.18 -22.10 3.14
N ARG A 836 0.66 -22.33 4.35
CA ARG A 836 1.08 -23.41 5.24
C ARG A 836 -0.07 -24.33 5.67
N LEU A 837 -1.24 -23.77 5.93
CA LEU A 837 -2.43 -24.49 6.41
C LEU A 837 -3.51 -24.66 5.33
N GLY A 838 -3.30 -24.13 4.12
CA GLY A 838 -4.23 -24.30 3.00
C GLY A 838 -4.02 -25.63 2.29
N GLU A 839 -4.77 -25.84 1.22
CA GLU A 839 -4.56 -26.99 0.33
C GLU A 839 -3.20 -26.85 -0.36
N GLN A 840 -2.46 -27.96 -0.48
CA GLN A 840 -1.16 -27.98 -1.13
C GLN A 840 -1.08 -29.09 -2.18
N LEU A 841 -0.36 -28.82 -3.26
CA LEU A 841 -0.02 -29.80 -4.29
C LEU A 841 1.36 -30.39 -3.99
N ALA A 842 1.38 -31.68 -3.65
CA ALA A 842 2.62 -32.42 -3.47
C ALA A 842 3.36 -32.61 -4.80
N ALA A 843 4.66 -32.89 -4.72
CA ALA A 843 5.52 -33.04 -5.90
C ALA A 843 5.09 -34.20 -6.82
N ASP A 844 4.37 -35.20 -6.30
CA ASP A 844 3.81 -36.33 -7.05
C ASP A 844 2.39 -36.07 -7.58
N GLY A 845 1.86 -34.86 -7.38
CA GLY A 845 0.52 -34.44 -7.79
C GLY A 845 -0.61 -34.83 -6.82
N THR A 846 -0.29 -35.39 -5.66
CA THR A 846 -1.30 -35.66 -4.62
C THR A 846 -1.71 -34.36 -3.92
N VAL A 847 -3.00 -34.26 -3.55
CA VAL A 847 -3.55 -33.11 -2.82
C VAL A 847 -3.41 -33.36 -1.32
N ILE A 848 -2.73 -32.45 -0.64
CA ILE A 848 -2.72 -32.36 0.82
C ILE A 848 -3.90 -31.48 1.22
N PRO A 849 -4.87 -31.98 2.01
CA PRO A 849 -6.09 -31.23 2.31
C PRO A 849 -5.79 -29.98 3.13
N ALA A 850 -6.62 -28.96 2.99
CA ALA A 850 -6.54 -27.75 3.78
C ALA A 850 -6.94 -28.00 5.25
N ILE A 851 -6.23 -27.36 6.18
CA ILE A 851 -6.61 -27.23 7.59
C ILE A 851 -7.51 -26.00 7.78
N VAL A 852 -7.22 -24.92 7.04
CA VAL A 852 -8.01 -23.68 7.05
C VAL A 852 -8.63 -23.45 5.66
N PRO A 853 -9.88 -23.00 5.56
CA PRO A 853 -10.49 -22.69 4.26
C PRO A 853 -9.70 -21.64 3.46
N PRO A 854 -9.78 -21.67 2.12
CA PRO A 854 -9.16 -20.65 1.29
C PRO A 854 -9.75 -19.27 1.58
N ALA A 855 -8.90 -18.25 1.47
CA ALA A 855 -9.31 -16.86 1.48
C ALA A 855 -9.85 -16.43 0.11
N GLY A 856 -10.38 -15.20 0.03
CA GLY A 856 -10.81 -14.60 -1.24
C GLY A 856 -9.66 -13.95 -2.03
N LEU A 857 -10.01 -13.06 -2.95
CA LEU A 857 -9.06 -12.09 -3.52
C LEU A 857 -8.50 -11.20 -2.42
N SER A 858 -7.18 -10.96 -2.42
CA SER A 858 -6.59 -10.01 -1.48
C SER A 858 -7.23 -8.61 -1.64
N GLY A 859 -7.34 -7.89 -0.54
CA GLY A 859 -8.03 -6.62 -0.42
C GLY A 859 -9.49 -6.64 -0.87
N PHE A 860 -10.17 -7.78 -1.04
CA PHE A 860 -11.56 -7.82 -1.50
C PHE A 860 -12.57 -7.62 -0.37
N SER A 861 -13.40 -6.57 -0.46
CA SER A 861 -14.56 -6.36 0.41
C SER A 861 -15.86 -6.47 -0.35
N ARG A 862 -16.79 -7.27 0.19
CA ARG A 862 -18.12 -7.47 -0.39
C ARG A 862 -18.98 -6.22 -0.35
N HIS A 863 -18.91 -5.45 0.75
CA HIS A 863 -19.67 -4.23 0.93
C HIS A 863 -18.74 -3.03 1.08
N VAL A 864 -18.97 -2.00 0.26
CA VAL A 864 -18.29 -0.71 0.37
C VAL A 864 -19.32 0.40 0.29
N LEU A 865 -19.32 1.31 1.26
CA LEU A 865 -20.22 2.46 1.33
C LEU A 865 -19.44 3.72 1.66
N SER A 866 -19.73 4.80 0.93
CA SER A 866 -19.24 6.15 1.21
C SER A 866 -20.41 7.12 1.09
N GLY A 867 -20.66 7.91 2.13
CA GLY A 867 -21.75 8.85 2.20
C GLY A 867 -21.27 10.19 2.75
N SER A 868 -21.78 11.28 2.21
CA SER A 868 -21.54 12.61 2.77
C SER A 868 -22.81 13.45 2.78
N ILE A 869 -22.96 14.23 3.84
CA ILE A 869 -23.97 15.28 3.95
C ILE A 869 -23.21 16.59 4.10
N TYR A 870 -23.60 17.60 3.34
CA TYR A 870 -22.97 18.90 3.39
C TYR A 870 -23.98 20.03 3.51
N TRP A 871 -23.49 21.16 3.98
CA TRP A 871 -24.21 22.41 4.09
C TRP A 871 -23.32 23.55 3.59
N ASP A 872 -23.72 24.14 2.47
CA ASP A 872 -23.01 25.24 1.82
C ASP A 872 -23.88 26.50 1.82
N VAL A 873 -23.64 27.39 2.80
CA VAL A 873 -24.43 28.62 3.00
C VAL A 873 -23.53 29.81 3.30
N GLY A 874 -23.54 30.78 2.38
CA GLY A 874 -22.84 32.05 2.52
C GLY A 874 -21.33 31.85 2.67
N ARG A 875 -20.83 31.98 3.89
CA ARG A 875 -19.40 31.86 4.23
C ARG A 875 -19.03 30.50 4.83
N PHE A 876 -20.01 29.65 5.13
CA PHE A 876 -19.80 28.38 5.81
C PHE A 876 -19.93 27.21 4.84
N ASN A 877 -18.96 26.31 4.88
CA ASN A 877 -19.00 25.01 4.22
C ASN A 877 -18.78 23.95 5.30
N ILE A 878 -19.77 23.10 5.54
CA ILE A 878 -19.70 22.02 6.53
C ILE A 878 -20.00 20.71 5.80
N GLN A 879 -19.26 19.66 6.09
CA GLN A 879 -19.44 18.34 5.50
C GLN A 879 -19.16 17.26 6.54
N ALA A 880 -20.08 16.32 6.72
CA ALA A 880 -19.84 15.07 7.43
C ALA A 880 -19.73 13.94 6.40
N ILE A 881 -18.75 13.05 6.57
CA ILE A 881 -18.46 11.95 5.66
C ILE A 881 -18.46 10.66 6.47
N GLY A 882 -19.35 9.73 6.16
CA GLY A 882 -19.39 8.39 6.71
C GLY A 882 -18.86 7.38 5.69
N LYS A 883 -17.99 6.48 6.13
CA LYS A 883 -17.37 5.45 5.31
C LYS A 883 -17.52 4.11 5.99
N PHE A 884 -17.86 3.08 5.22
CA PHE A 884 -17.94 1.70 5.70
C PHE A 884 -17.35 0.75 4.67
N ARG A 885 -16.63 -0.25 5.15
CA ARG A 885 -16.09 -1.34 4.36
C ARG A 885 -16.17 -2.62 5.17
N SER A 886 -16.72 -3.68 4.58
CA SER A 886 -16.75 -5.01 5.21
C SER A 886 -15.34 -5.60 5.34
N HIS A 887 -15.17 -6.56 6.25
CA HIS A 887 -13.94 -7.32 6.42
C HIS A 887 -13.37 -7.84 5.08
N TYR A 888 -12.05 -8.02 5.03
CA TYR A 888 -11.33 -8.47 3.83
C TYR A 888 -10.07 -9.25 4.18
N TYR A 889 -9.67 -10.14 3.28
CA TYR A 889 -8.37 -10.81 3.29
C TYR A 889 -7.29 -9.87 2.72
N GLN A 890 -6.07 -9.87 3.26
CA GLN A 890 -4.92 -9.16 2.68
C GLN A 890 -3.62 -9.97 2.87
N ASP A 891 -2.95 -10.23 1.76
CA ASP A 891 -1.64 -10.86 1.70
C ASP A 891 -0.50 -9.96 2.25
N PHE A 892 0.70 -10.52 2.33
CA PHE A 892 1.92 -9.78 2.69
C PHE A 892 2.73 -9.48 1.42
N THR A 893 2.98 -8.20 1.17
CA THR A 893 3.74 -7.76 -0.02
C THR A 893 5.11 -8.43 -0.10
N GLY A 894 5.44 -8.99 -1.26
CA GLY A 894 6.77 -9.54 -1.56
C GLY A 894 7.17 -10.79 -0.78
N ASN A 895 6.28 -11.35 0.06
CA ASN A 895 6.52 -12.59 0.78
C ASN A 895 5.30 -13.52 0.65
N THR A 896 5.36 -14.35 -0.39
CA THR A 896 4.33 -15.33 -0.73
C THR A 896 4.26 -16.54 0.21
N ALA A 897 5.18 -16.64 1.18
CA ALA A 897 5.23 -17.72 2.15
C ALA A 897 4.43 -17.41 3.44
N GLN A 898 3.80 -16.23 3.56
CA GLN A 898 3.03 -15.87 4.75
C GLN A 898 1.60 -16.41 4.74
N GLN A 899 1.10 -16.70 5.94
CA GLN A 899 -0.25 -17.21 6.18
C GLN A 899 -1.33 -16.12 6.06
N ASN A 900 -2.58 -16.53 5.88
CA ASN A 900 -3.69 -15.68 5.52
C ASN A 900 -4.07 -14.69 6.64
N ARG A 901 -4.03 -13.39 6.35
CA ARG A 901 -4.42 -12.33 7.28
C ARG A 901 -5.71 -11.66 6.82
N TYR A 902 -6.62 -11.41 7.75
CA TYR A 902 -7.89 -10.73 7.52
C TYR A 902 -7.94 -9.45 8.33
N TYR A 903 -8.47 -8.38 7.77
CA TYR A 903 -8.85 -7.19 8.52
C TYR A 903 -10.36 -7.19 8.73
N ASP A 904 -10.78 -6.73 9.91
CA ASP A 904 -12.19 -6.64 10.26
C ASP A 904 -12.92 -5.56 9.44
N ASP A 905 -14.25 -5.51 9.57
CA ASP A 905 -14.98 -4.37 9.04
C ASP A 905 -14.58 -3.06 9.73
N ASN A 906 -14.76 -1.96 9.03
CA ASN A 906 -14.33 -0.64 9.51
C ASN A 906 -15.40 0.40 9.17
N THR A 907 -15.82 1.15 10.19
CA THR A 907 -16.71 2.29 10.05
C THR A 907 -16.03 3.55 10.57
N SER A 908 -15.99 4.60 9.75
CA SER A 908 -15.43 5.88 10.17
C SER A 908 -16.35 7.04 9.79
N VAL A 909 -16.35 8.05 10.66
CA VAL A 909 -17.05 9.32 10.42
C VAL A 909 -16.05 10.47 10.56
N ASP A 910 -15.94 11.27 9.52
CA ASP A 910 -15.10 12.47 9.48
C ASP A 910 -15.99 13.71 9.37
N LEU A 911 -15.55 14.83 9.96
CA LEU A 911 -16.24 16.11 9.92
C LEU A 911 -15.28 17.20 9.41
N ARG A 912 -15.73 17.95 8.41
CA ARG A 912 -14.97 19.01 7.77
C ARG A 912 -15.76 20.31 7.84
N MET A 913 -15.11 21.38 8.24
CA MET A 913 -15.69 22.72 8.31
C MET A 913 -14.74 23.74 7.70
N ARG A 914 -15.29 24.71 6.97
CA ARG A 914 -14.57 25.84 6.43
C ARG A 914 -15.38 27.12 6.59
N TYR A 915 -14.71 28.19 6.99
CA TYR A 915 -15.26 29.53 7.07
C TYR A 915 -14.46 30.50 6.19
N LYS A 916 -15.13 31.05 5.18
CA LYS A 916 -14.56 32.06 4.26
C LYS A 916 -14.60 33.43 4.93
N VAL A 917 -13.47 33.89 5.46
CA VAL A 917 -13.36 35.22 6.09
C VAL A 917 -13.57 36.31 5.05
N ASN A 918 -12.94 36.15 3.89
CA ASN A 918 -13.12 36.96 2.69
C ASN A 918 -12.79 36.10 1.44
N LYS A 919 -12.57 36.72 0.27
CA LYS A 919 -12.28 35.99 -0.97
C LYS A 919 -10.91 35.31 -0.98
N GLN A 920 -9.96 35.81 -0.19
CA GLN A 920 -8.59 35.34 -0.15
C GLN A 920 -8.29 34.48 1.08
N LEU A 921 -8.90 34.79 2.23
CA LEU A 921 -8.63 34.16 3.51
C LEU A 921 -9.76 33.23 3.94
N SER A 922 -9.40 32.00 4.29
CA SER A 922 -10.31 31.01 4.88
C SER A 922 -9.69 30.29 6.07
N LEU A 923 -10.57 29.84 6.98
CA LEU A 923 -10.23 29.02 8.14
C LEU A 923 -10.87 27.65 7.96
N SER A 924 -10.20 26.57 8.39
CA SER A 924 -10.74 25.22 8.36
C SER A 924 -10.56 24.47 9.68
N LEU A 925 -11.49 23.56 9.95
CA LEU A 925 -11.42 22.55 11.01
C LEU A 925 -11.77 21.20 10.39
N GLU A 926 -10.90 20.21 10.60
CA GLU A 926 -11.13 18.83 10.18
C GLU A 926 -11.04 17.95 11.43
N LEU A 927 -12.04 17.10 11.65
CA LEU A 927 -12.03 16.08 12.69
C LEU A 927 -12.13 14.72 12.01
N MET A 928 -11.18 13.84 12.27
CA MET A 928 -11.14 12.51 11.68
C MET A 928 -11.41 11.43 12.71
N ASN A 929 -11.96 10.31 12.25
CA ASN A 929 -12.24 9.14 13.07
C ASN A 929 -13.17 9.43 14.26
N LEU A 930 -14.24 10.20 14.12
CA LEU A 930 -15.11 10.55 15.25
C LEU A 930 -15.65 9.31 16.01
N THR A 931 -15.79 8.18 15.31
CA THR A 931 -16.16 6.86 15.86
C THR A 931 -15.09 6.27 16.79
N ASN A 932 -13.83 6.68 16.64
CA ASN A 932 -12.67 6.10 17.31
C ASN A 932 -12.53 4.59 17.02
N GLU A 933 -12.86 4.17 15.80
CA GLU A 933 -12.81 2.77 15.40
C GLU A 933 -11.35 2.28 15.36
N PRO A 934 -11.00 1.17 16.03
CA PRO A 934 -9.68 0.57 15.95
C PRO A 934 -9.48 -0.20 14.64
N ARG A 935 -8.23 -0.52 14.31
CA ARG A 935 -7.93 -1.51 13.26
C ARG A 935 -7.76 -2.87 13.89
N VAL A 936 -8.59 -3.83 13.52
CA VAL A 936 -8.55 -5.21 14.00
C VAL A 936 -8.15 -6.15 12.87
N ALA A 937 -7.28 -7.11 13.16
CA ALA A 937 -6.88 -8.15 12.23
C ALA A 937 -6.93 -9.54 12.86
N TYR A 938 -7.15 -10.54 12.01
CA TYR A 938 -7.22 -11.96 12.33
C TYR A 938 -6.29 -12.79 11.44
N GLN A 939 -5.79 -13.92 11.94
CA GLN A 939 -4.89 -14.84 11.24
C GLN A 939 -4.83 -16.18 11.99
N PRO A 940 -4.76 -17.35 11.31
CA PRO A 940 -4.82 -17.56 9.87
C PRO A 940 -6.26 -17.66 9.36
N LEU A 941 -7.25 -17.54 10.26
CA LEU A 941 -8.68 -17.52 9.96
C LEU A 941 -9.32 -16.26 10.54
N TYR A 942 -10.40 -15.80 9.92
CA TYR A 942 -11.24 -14.76 10.50
C TYR A 942 -11.79 -15.24 11.85
N GLY A 943 -11.54 -14.45 12.90
CA GLY A 943 -11.80 -14.84 14.28
C GLY A 943 -10.59 -15.36 15.05
N ASN A 944 -9.45 -15.72 14.45
CA ASN A 944 -8.22 -15.93 15.24
C ASN A 944 -7.52 -14.59 15.49
N PHE A 945 -7.57 -14.05 16.71
CA PHE A 945 -6.96 -12.74 17.02
C PHE A 945 -5.49 -12.65 16.57
N ARG A 946 -5.20 -11.67 15.70
CA ARG A 946 -3.85 -11.37 15.22
C ARG A 946 -3.33 -10.03 15.70
N GLU A 947 -4.15 -8.98 15.62
CA GLU A 947 -3.75 -7.63 15.98
C GLU A 947 -4.95 -6.74 16.28
N VAL A 948 -4.81 -5.85 17.26
CA VAL A 948 -5.62 -4.65 17.42
C VAL A 948 -4.68 -3.46 17.51
N VAL A 949 -4.99 -2.40 16.77
CA VAL A 949 -4.28 -1.12 16.79
C VAL A 949 -5.26 0.01 17.09
N THR A 950 -4.94 0.82 18.09
CA THR A 950 -5.71 2.02 18.43
C THR A 950 -4.84 3.27 18.23
N TYR A 951 -5.42 4.32 17.64
CA TYR A 951 -4.72 5.54 17.25
C TYR A 951 -5.55 6.83 17.45
N GLY A 952 -6.76 6.71 17.99
CA GLY A 952 -7.55 7.86 18.42
C GLY A 952 -8.25 8.66 17.33
N ARG A 953 -8.87 9.76 17.77
CA ARG A 953 -9.35 10.85 16.91
C ARG A 953 -8.21 11.81 16.57
N ARG A 954 -8.34 12.50 15.45
CA ARG A 954 -7.41 13.55 15.02
C ARG A 954 -8.15 14.83 14.66
N ALA A 955 -7.53 15.97 14.93
CA ALA A 955 -8.04 17.27 14.53
C ALA A 955 -6.98 18.05 13.74
N TYR A 956 -7.41 18.72 12.67
CA TYR A 956 -6.59 19.65 11.92
C TYR A 956 -7.24 21.03 11.91
N PHE A 957 -6.45 22.07 12.18
CA PHE A 957 -6.91 23.46 12.10
C PHE A 957 -6.08 24.21 11.06
N GLY A 958 -6.74 24.81 10.07
CA GLY A 958 -6.07 25.39 8.91
C GLY A 958 -6.37 26.87 8.72
N VAL A 959 -5.38 27.58 8.19
CA VAL A 959 -5.50 28.93 7.65
C VAL A 959 -4.98 28.90 6.22
N ARG A 960 -5.80 29.38 5.28
CA ARG A 960 -5.42 29.47 3.87
C ARG A 960 -5.57 30.88 3.35
N TYR A 961 -4.55 31.35 2.63
CA TYR A 961 -4.57 32.56 1.84
C TYR A 961 -4.37 32.21 0.34
N LYS A 962 -5.31 32.59 -0.52
CA LYS A 962 -5.23 32.40 -1.99
C LYS A 962 -5.47 33.74 -2.69
N PHE A 963 -4.56 34.13 -3.57
CA PHE A 963 -4.64 35.35 -4.38
C PHE A 963 -4.75 35.00 -5.86
#